data_AF-A0A7Z7PVI9-F1
#
_entry.id   AF-A0A7Z7PVI9-F1
#
_cell.length_a   1.000
_cell.length_b   1.000
_cell.length_c   1.000
_cell.angle_alpha   90.00
_cell.angle_beta   90.00
_cell.angle_gamma   90.00
#
_symmetry.space_group_name_H-M   'P 1'
#
loop_
_entity.id
_entity.type
_entity.pdbx_description
1 polymer ?
#
loop_
_entity_poly.entity_id
_entity_poly.type
_entity_poly.pdbx_seq_one_letter_code
_entity_poly.pdbx_strand_id
1 'polypeptide(L)'
;MYNNGVNRFAYLCFLLIFFLKSNILNVTNPLLYAQINFKRNTENSLLNEYFEKLQNTWTEEYKLLPIVETIEGFKPVNEVCFFDEELLNNTEYFDDIYTLVSSFYNNIPTKGKIILWSKFVSEWTSDNTDFIGHKKLIEKISKENLYKFNKENLINYYKSLIHEEKINYFSEYPLLPNFEGKFCIFSSLLAPQNLNDPLIDIGKSLIPDSIERLIHKDFCFNFKFEKFNRKDFSNNVKAKLDEIQALSRIYFPETINRENYIEQSFENIQEIDVLFFENLLKYCKLNSNINSQSKPSTLVKIICKYYHLDDNLIHLSNLENQEENLDIRSARKILVQIFFNLLQYHNKEWVNANLGLLLEIANCNEDSLKEVYSSSKIYPNQLNQLKSSNELKRDIDIIFDIKELYNKVTDSEIRKDLVYQEFNEFIAEDRYINSKYLANHIEDVFFNTDIHNINEHPFKVEILNIISSMREQNYTELFPRLDDKKANLMLAVVTNENTKDDIFSIVTLKESDLKQLGKLIQEDNFTSILSTATLLLQQQKENDGDFHHKHEIGTYIEGLIRQKLSNELQSRISFEKDIETKEKQGGQDIIVFFDGDPFYFIEVKSRWDSQNSISMSKLQLHRAVEQNERYALCAVDITRYSGNSNKYKLSTTEILPLTKFVTNIGGTIRPLIEDNLEAEKNQSKAIHLIDYRGIIPQDIVQSGNNFEQFIELLSENINRAIKTEKYKIKLSFDES
;
A
#
# COMPACT_ATOMS: atom_id res chain seq x y z
N MET A 1 -35.72 -106.75 -62.36
CA MET A 1 -34.78 -107.00 -61.24
C MET A 1 -34.17 -105.72 -60.66
N TYR A 2 -33.87 -104.68 -61.45
CA TYR A 2 -33.32 -103.39 -60.96
C TYR A 2 -34.18 -102.67 -59.89
N ASN A 3 -35.51 -102.61 -60.03
CA ASN A 3 -36.39 -101.93 -59.05
C ASN A 3 -36.42 -102.56 -57.65
N ASN A 4 -36.14 -103.86 -57.52
CA ASN A 4 -36.14 -104.53 -56.20
C ASN A 4 -34.86 -104.23 -55.41
N GLY A 5 -33.72 -103.99 -56.08
CA GLY A 5 -32.46 -103.63 -55.43
C GLY A 5 -32.50 -102.21 -54.87
N VAL A 6 -33.02 -101.26 -55.65
CA VAL A 6 -33.14 -99.85 -55.27
C VAL A 6 -34.11 -99.67 -54.10
N ASN A 7 -35.26 -100.35 -54.10
CA ASN A 7 -36.23 -100.29 -52.99
C ASN A 7 -35.69 -100.90 -51.69
N ARG A 8 -34.91 -101.99 -51.78
CA ARG A 8 -34.25 -102.60 -50.59
C ARG A 8 -33.20 -101.67 -50.00
N PHE A 9 -32.40 -101.03 -50.85
CA PHE A 9 -31.38 -100.08 -50.41
C PHE A 9 -32.00 -98.84 -49.76
N ALA A 10 -33.06 -98.26 -50.35
CA ALA A 10 -33.80 -97.15 -49.75
C ALA A 10 -34.42 -97.51 -48.38
N TYR A 11 -34.98 -98.71 -48.25
CA TYR A 11 -35.51 -99.21 -46.97
C TYR A 11 -34.40 -99.40 -45.92
N LEU A 12 -33.23 -99.88 -46.32
CA LEU A 12 -32.07 -99.99 -45.44
C LEU A 12 -31.59 -98.62 -44.95
N CYS A 13 -31.53 -97.62 -45.85
CA CYS A 13 -31.21 -96.24 -45.48
C CYS A 13 -32.21 -95.69 -44.45
N PHE A 14 -33.51 -95.94 -44.64
CA PHE A 14 -34.54 -95.52 -43.68
C PHE A 14 -34.35 -96.15 -42.30
N LEU A 15 -34.08 -97.46 -42.24
CA LEU A 15 -33.81 -98.17 -40.98
C LEU A 15 -32.55 -97.63 -40.28
N LEU A 16 -31.49 -97.33 -41.03
CA LEU A 16 -30.26 -96.74 -40.52
C LEU A 16 -30.50 -95.36 -39.90
N ILE A 17 -31.24 -94.48 -40.59
CA ILE A 17 -31.59 -93.14 -40.09
C ILE A 17 -32.43 -93.26 -38.80
N PHE A 18 -33.42 -94.17 -38.78
CA PHE A 18 -34.25 -94.40 -37.59
C PHE A 18 -33.44 -94.92 -36.41
N PHE A 19 -32.51 -95.85 -36.66
CA PHE A 19 -31.60 -96.38 -35.65
C PHE A 19 -30.73 -95.26 -35.05
N LEU A 20 -30.13 -94.43 -35.91
CA LEU A 20 -29.32 -93.30 -35.51
C LEU A 20 -30.10 -92.34 -34.63
N LYS A 21 -31.30 -91.90 -35.05
CA LYS A 21 -32.17 -91.01 -34.25
C LYS A 21 -32.45 -91.53 -32.83
N SER A 22 -32.52 -92.85 -32.66
CA SER A 22 -32.90 -93.46 -31.38
C SER A 22 -31.73 -93.84 -30.47
N ASN A 23 -30.49 -93.93 -30.99
CA ASN A 23 -29.36 -94.52 -30.27
C ASN A 23 -28.07 -93.68 -30.27
N ILE A 24 -28.12 -92.45 -30.77
CA ILE A 24 -26.90 -91.76 -31.19
C ILE A 24 -25.91 -91.41 -30.08
N LEU A 25 -26.41 -91.12 -28.88
CA LEU A 25 -25.58 -90.79 -27.72
C LEU A 25 -24.98 -92.02 -27.02
N ASN A 26 -25.40 -93.24 -27.42
CA ASN A 26 -24.84 -94.49 -26.89
C ASN A 26 -23.53 -94.90 -27.60
N VAL A 27 -23.08 -94.13 -28.61
CA VAL A 27 -21.89 -94.45 -29.40
C VAL A 27 -20.68 -93.68 -28.92
N THR A 28 -19.58 -94.40 -28.67
CA THR A 28 -18.35 -93.87 -28.08
C THR A 28 -17.66 -92.79 -28.94
N ASN A 29 -17.83 -92.83 -30.27
CA ASN A 29 -17.31 -91.80 -31.17
C ASN A 29 -18.29 -91.50 -32.32
N PRO A 30 -19.24 -90.57 -32.12
CA PRO A 30 -20.25 -90.21 -33.13
C PRO A 30 -19.67 -89.65 -34.45
N LEU A 31 -18.42 -89.16 -34.42
CA LEU A 31 -17.71 -88.62 -35.59
C LEU A 31 -17.60 -89.63 -36.74
N LEU A 32 -17.54 -90.93 -36.43
CA LEU A 32 -17.43 -91.99 -37.45
C LEU A 32 -18.64 -92.09 -38.38
N TYR A 33 -19.80 -91.55 -37.96
CA TYR A 33 -21.00 -91.51 -38.78
C TYR A 33 -21.08 -90.26 -39.67
N ALA A 34 -20.23 -89.26 -39.43
CA ALA A 34 -20.32 -87.96 -40.10
C ALA A 34 -19.84 -87.98 -41.57
N GLN A 35 -19.08 -88.99 -41.96
CA GLN A 35 -18.58 -89.11 -43.33
C GLN A 35 -19.67 -89.62 -44.27
N ILE A 36 -20.41 -88.69 -44.87
CA ILE A 36 -21.47 -88.94 -45.84
C ILE A 36 -21.01 -88.34 -47.17
N ASN A 37 -20.50 -89.20 -48.06
CA ASN A 37 -20.03 -88.76 -49.37
C ASN A 37 -20.34 -89.80 -50.44
N PHE A 38 -21.39 -89.54 -51.22
CA PHE A 38 -21.73 -90.35 -52.38
C PHE A 38 -20.97 -89.82 -53.62
N LYS A 39 -20.32 -90.74 -54.37
CA LYS A 39 -19.52 -90.41 -55.56
C LYS A 39 -20.42 -89.97 -56.72
N ARG A 40 -20.32 -88.70 -57.12
CA ARG A 40 -21.22 -88.04 -58.11
C ARG A 40 -20.54 -87.65 -59.43
N ASN A 41 -19.30 -88.07 -59.65
CA ASN A 41 -18.49 -87.74 -60.82
C ASN A 41 -18.29 -88.94 -61.77
N THR A 42 -19.32 -89.76 -61.92
CA THR A 42 -19.27 -90.90 -62.84
C THR A 42 -19.71 -90.49 -64.25
N GLU A 43 -19.37 -91.27 -65.27
CA GLU A 43 -19.86 -91.06 -66.65
C GLU A 43 -21.38 -91.23 -66.78
N ASN A 44 -22.06 -91.74 -65.75
CA ASN A 44 -23.50 -92.00 -65.74
C ASN A 44 -24.27 -90.88 -65.03
N SER A 45 -24.92 -90.02 -65.83
CA SER A 45 -25.71 -88.87 -65.32
C SER A 45 -26.88 -89.27 -64.41
N LEU A 46 -27.60 -90.35 -64.72
CA LEU A 46 -28.72 -90.84 -63.90
C LEU A 46 -28.25 -91.37 -62.54
N LEU A 47 -27.07 -92.00 -62.51
CA LEU A 47 -26.46 -92.46 -61.26
C LEU A 47 -26.00 -91.29 -60.40
N ASN A 48 -25.42 -90.25 -61.01
CA ASN A 48 -25.02 -89.03 -60.32
C ASN A 48 -26.26 -88.33 -59.72
N GLU A 49 -27.36 -88.18 -60.48
CA GLU A 49 -28.61 -87.57 -59.99
C GLU A 49 -29.21 -88.38 -58.83
N TYR A 50 -29.18 -89.71 -58.90
CA TYR A 50 -29.62 -90.57 -57.80
C TYR A 50 -28.78 -90.35 -56.52
N PHE A 51 -27.46 -90.31 -56.66
CA PHE A 51 -26.56 -90.09 -55.53
C PHE A 51 -26.61 -88.67 -54.97
N GLU A 52 -26.92 -87.66 -55.78
CA GLU A 52 -27.23 -86.31 -55.30
C GLU A 52 -28.49 -86.30 -54.43
N LYS A 53 -29.58 -86.95 -54.88
CA LYS A 53 -30.81 -87.07 -54.08
C LYS A 53 -30.56 -87.82 -52.76
N LEU A 54 -29.75 -88.88 -52.80
CA LEU A 54 -29.41 -89.66 -51.63
C LEU A 54 -28.52 -88.87 -50.65
N GLN A 55 -27.51 -88.15 -51.16
CA GLN A 55 -26.67 -87.24 -50.38
C GLN A 55 -27.53 -86.21 -49.66
N ASN A 56 -28.43 -85.54 -50.37
CA ASN A 56 -29.32 -84.52 -49.81
C ASN A 56 -30.21 -85.11 -48.71
N THR A 57 -30.84 -86.26 -48.96
CA THR A 57 -31.70 -86.94 -47.97
C THR A 57 -30.92 -87.27 -46.69
N TRP A 58 -29.72 -87.85 -46.83
CA TRP A 58 -28.89 -88.19 -45.67
C TRP A 58 -28.42 -86.94 -44.94
N THR A 59 -28.01 -85.92 -45.67
CA THR A 59 -27.48 -84.67 -45.10
C THR A 59 -28.56 -83.94 -44.29
N GLU A 60 -29.80 -83.83 -44.80
CA GLU A 60 -30.92 -83.20 -44.09
C GLU A 60 -31.31 -83.95 -42.81
N GLU A 61 -31.27 -85.28 -42.84
CA GLU A 61 -31.55 -86.09 -41.65
C GLU A 61 -30.41 -85.99 -40.61
N TYR A 62 -29.15 -86.00 -41.06
CA TYR A 62 -27.98 -85.90 -40.18
C TYR A 62 -27.82 -84.53 -39.54
N LYS A 63 -28.22 -83.47 -40.22
CA LYS A 63 -28.20 -82.10 -39.70
C LYS A 63 -28.92 -81.95 -38.37
N LEU A 64 -30.01 -82.70 -38.19
CA LEU A 64 -30.88 -82.66 -37.01
C LEU A 64 -30.37 -83.51 -35.84
N LEU A 65 -29.31 -84.30 -36.03
CA LEU A 65 -28.83 -85.25 -35.03
C LEU A 65 -27.91 -84.56 -34.02
N PRO A 66 -28.17 -84.67 -32.70
CA PRO A 66 -27.33 -84.06 -31.67
C PRO A 66 -26.05 -84.88 -31.42
N ILE A 67 -25.07 -84.75 -32.32
CA ILE A 67 -23.88 -85.62 -32.36
C ILE A 67 -22.54 -84.89 -32.28
N VAL A 68 -22.57 -83.56 -32.40
CA VAL A 68 -21.35 -82.77 -32.36
C VAL A 68 -21.08 -82.39 -30.92
N GLU A 69 -19.98 -82.88 -30.37
CA GLU A 69 -19.54 -82.52 -29.01
C GLU A 69 -18.98 -81.09 -29.03
N THR A 70 -19.66 -80.18 -28.34
CA THR A 70 -19.21 -78.82 -28.06
C THR A 70 -18.95 -78.65 -26.56
N ILE A 71 -18.50 -77.46 -26.15
CA ILE A 71 -18.32 -77.16 -24.72
C ILE A 71 -19.64 -77.12 -23.93
N GLU A 72 -20.78 -76.97 -24.62
CA GLU A 72 -22.12 -77.00 -24.03
C GLU A 72 -22.76 -78.40 -24.07
N GLY A 73 -22.00 -79.42 -24.47
CA GLY A 73 -22.48 -80.79 -24.69
C GLY A 73 -22.76 -81.10 -26.15
N PHE A 74 -23.52 -82.16 -26.41
CA PHE A 74 -23.84 -82.60 -27.77
C PHE A 74 -24.93 -81.74 -28.40
N LYS A 75 -24.65 -81.18 -29.59
CA LYS A 75 -25.56 -80.30 -30.33
C LYS A 75 -25.87 -80.84 -31.72
N PRO A 76 -27.06 -80.52 -32.29
CA PRO A 76 -27.37 -80.76 -33.69
C PRO A 76 -26.34 -80.14 -34.63
N VAL A 77 -26.01 -80.81 -35.74
CA VAL A 77 -24.99 -80.33 -36.68
C VAL A 77 -25.37 -78.98 -37.30
N ASN A 78 -26.66 -78.72 -37.55
CA ASN A 78 -27.15 -77.45 -38.08
C ASN A 78 -27.15 -76.29 -37.06
N GLU A 79 -26.96 -76.56 -35.77
CA GLU A 79 -26.83 -75.54 -34.71
C GLU A 79 -25.35 -75.22 -34.39
N VAL A 80 -24.42 -75.91 -35.06
CA VAL A 80 -22.97 -75.81 -34.81
C VAL A 80 -22.29 -75.07 -35.95
N CYS A 81 -21.34 -74.22 -35.59
CA CYS A 81 -20.46 -73.54 -36.53
C CYS A 81 -19.19 -74.37 -36.75
N PHE A 82 -18.72 -74.43 -37.99
CA PHE A 82 -17.51 -75.17 -38.38
C PHE A 82 -16.43 -74.22 -38.89
N PHE A 83 -15.19 -74.67 -39.00
CA PHE A 83 -14.10 -73.85 -39.54
C PHE A 83 -14.02 -74.01 -41.06
N ASP A 84 -13.92 -72.89 -41.75
CA ASP A 84 -13.59 -72.86 -43.18
C ASP A 84 -12.18 -73.46 -43.42
N GLU A 85 -11.94 -73.98 -44.62
CA GLU A 85 -10.67 -74.60 -44.99
C GLU A 85 -9.47 -73.67 -44.75
N GLU A 86 -9.66 -72.36 -44.94
CA GLU A 86 -8.61 -71.38 -44.69
C GLU A 86 -8.10 -71.36 -43.25
N LEU A 87 -8.97 -71.54 -42.25
CA LEU A 87 -8.54 -71.59 -40.84
C LEU A 87 -7.86 -72.93 -40.48
N LEU A 88 -8.18 -74.00 -41.22
CA LEU A 88 -7.65 -75.35 -40.98
C LEU A 88 -6.24 -75.52 -41.56
N ASN A 89 -5.92 -74.82 -42.64
CA ASN A 89 -4.62 -74.90 -43.30
C ASN A 89 -3.48 -74.34 -42.44
N ASN A 90 -3.80 -73.53 -41.44
CA ASN A 90 -2.84 -72.91 -40.54
C ASN A 90 -2.45 -73.84 -39.37
N THR A 91 -1.70 -74.90 -39.67
CA THR A 91 -1.32 -75.92 -38.67
C THR A 91 -0.42 -75.40 -37.55
N GLU A 92 0.42 -74.39 -37.81
CA GLU A 92 1.34 -73.81 -36.83
C GLU A 92 0.61 -73.00 -35.75
N TYR A 93 -0.36 -72.18 -36.14
CA TYR A 93 -1.10 -71.29 -35.24
C TYR A 93 -2.53 -71.77 -34.93
N PHE A 94 -2.85 -73.03 -35.25
CA PHE A 94 -4.19 -73.59 -35.11
C PHE A 94 -4.72 -73.47 -33.67
N ASP A 95 -3.87 -73.70 -32.69
CA ASP A 95 -4.21 -73.63 -31.27
C ASP A 95 -4.63 -72.22 -30.85
N ASP A 96 -3.92 -71.21 -31.36
CA ASP A 96 -4.22 -69.80 -31.13
C ASP A 96 -5.53 -69.40 -31.82
N ILE A 97 -5.71 -69.82 -33.08
CA ILE A 97 -6.95 -69.60 -33.84
C ILE A 97 -8.13 -70.22 -33.12
N TYR A 98 -8.05 -71.49 -32.72
CA TYR A 98 -9.13 -72.17 -31.99
C TYR A 98 -9.48 -71.42 -30.70
N THR A 99 -8.46 -71.00 -29.95
CA THR A 99 -8.66 -70.24 -28.71
C THR A 99 -9.37 -68.91 -28.98
N LEU A 100 -8.96 -68.17 -30.01
CA LEU A 100 -9.62 -66.92 -30.39
C LEU A 100 -11.06 -67.14 -30.84
N VAL A 101 -11.35 -68.13 -31.69
CA VAL A 101 -12.72 -68.42 -32.13
C VAL A 101 -13.59 -68.84 -30.94
N SER A 102 -13.06 -69.67 -30.04
CA SER A 102 -13.79 -70.11 -28.84
C SER A 102 -14.16 -68.98 -27.88
N SER A 103 -13.49 -67.82 -27.96
CA SER A 103 -13.87 -66.63 -27.19
C SER A 103 -15.15 -65.95 -27.69
N PHE A 104 -15.61 -66.30 -28.89
CA PHE A 104 -16.81 -65.73 -29.53
C PHE A 104 -17.91 -66.76 -29.79
N TYR A 105 -17.55 -68.04 -29.92
CA TYR A 105 -18.46 -69.11 -30.32
C TYR A 105 -18.37 -70.27 -29.34
N ASN A 106 -19.50 -70.56 -28.67
CA ASN A 106 -19.63 -71.71 -27.77
C ASN A 106 -20.16 -72.96 -28.49
N ASN A 107 -20.71 -72.78 -29.68
CA ASN A 107 -21.33 -73.80 -30.52
C ASN A 107 -20.37 -74.29 -31.62
N ILE A 108 -19.10 -74.48 -31.30
CA ILE A 108 -18.09 -75.10 -32.19
C ILE A 108 -17.69 -76.48 -31.64
N PRO A 109 -17.25 -77.43 -32.49
CA PRO A 109 -16.75 -78.70 -32.01
C PRO A 109 -15.55 -78.54 -31.06
N THR A 110 -15.34 -79.51 -30.17
CA THR A 110 -14.13 -79.56 -29.32
C THR A 110 -12.85 -79.57 -30.18
N LYS A 111 -11.78 -78.96 -29.68
CA LYS A 111 -10.50 -78.76 -30.40
C LYS A 111 -9.98 -80.02 -31.10
N GLY A 112 -10.05 -81.18 -30.44
CA GLY A 112 -9.58 -82.45 -30.99
C GLY A 112 -10.44 -83.00 -32.14
N LYS A 113 -11.66 -82.50 -32.33
CA LYS A 113 -12.64 -83.01 -33.29
C LYS A 113 -13.00 -82.02 -34.41
N ILE A 114 -12.73 -80.73 -34.22
CA ILE A 114 -13.17 -79.67 -35.15
C ILE A 114 -12.59 -79.83 -36.56
N ILE A 115 -11.32 -80.24 -36.70
CA ILE A 115 -10.69 -80.42 -38.02
C ILE A 115 -11.44 -81.47 -38.84
N LEU A 116 -11.77 -82.60 -38.23
CA LEU A 116 -12.47 -83.70 -38.91
C LEU A 116 -13.94 -83.34 -39.18
N TRP A 117 -14.61 -82.70 -38.22
CA TRP A 117 -15.98 -82.21 -38.41
C TRP A 117 -16.09 -81.22 -39.56
N SER A 118 -15.23 -80.20 -39.59
CA SER A 118 -15.20 -79.22 -40.68
C SER A 118 -14.99 -79.89 -42.04
N LYS A 119 -14.07 -80.86 -42.13
CA LYS A 119 -13.84 -81.63 -43.37
C LYS A 119 -15.09 -82.39 -43.80
N PHE A 120 -15.70 -83.18 -42.91
CA PHE A 120 -16.89 -83.96 -43.26
C PHE A 120 -18.06 -83.10 -43.68
N VAL A 121 -18.33 -82.02 -42.95
CA VAL A 121 -19.46 -81.14 -43.27
C VAL A 121 -19.20 -80.35 -44.56
N SER A 122 -17.93 -80.05 -44.91
CA SER A 122 -17.60 -79.42 -46.19
C SER A 122 -17.90 -80.30 -47.41
N GLU A 123 -17.86 -81.64 -47.25
CA GLU A 123 -18.27 -82.60 -48.29
C GLU A 123 -19.80 -82.66 -48.49
N TRP A 124 -20.55 -82.16 -47.50
CA TRP A 124 -22.01 -82.05 -47.58
C TRP A 124 -22.34 -80.86 -48.46
N THR A 125 -22.77 -81.11 -49.69
CA THR A 125 -23.16 -80.09 -50.68
C THR A 125 -24.46 -79.38 -50.27
N SER A 126 -24.41 -78.57 -49.21
CA SER A 126 -25.59 -77.92 -48.67
C SER A 126 -25.31 -76.47 -48.28
N ASP A 127 -26.18 -75.56 -48.73
CA ASP A 127 -26.01 -74.11 -48.59
C ASP A 127 -26.24 -73.58 -47.15
N ASN A 128 -26.69 -74.43 -46.23
CA ASN A 128 -27.16 -74.03 -44.90
C ASN A 128 -26.17 -74.30 -43.75
N THR A 129 -24.91 -74.65 -44.03
CA THR A 129 -23.89 -74.83 -42.97
C THR A 129 -23.12 -73.54 -42.73
N ASP A 130 -23.02 -73.12 -41.47
CA ASP A 130 -22.29 -71.92 -41.08
C ASP A 130 -20.79 -72.21 -40.88
N PHE A 131 -19.96 -71.76 -41.83
CA PHE A 131 -18.49 -71.82 -41.74
C PHE A 131 -17.90 -70.49 -41.25
N ILE A 132 -16.99 -70.58 -40.29
CA ILE A 132 -16.19 -69.49 -39.75
C ILE A 132 -14.87 -69.44 -40.53
N GLY A 133 -14.71 -68.42 -41.36
CA GLY A 133 -13.44 -68.06 -41.99
C GLY A 133 -12.77 -66.88 -41.28
N HIS A 134 -11.63 -66.43 -41.80
CA HIS A 134 -10.91 -65.27 -41.29
C HIS A 134 -11.79 -64.04 -41.26
N LYS A 135 -12.58 -63.78 -42.32
CA LYS A 135 -13.46 -62.61 -42.40
C LYS A 135 -14.42 -62.52 -41.20
N LYS A 136 -15.09 -63.62 -40.83
CA LYS A 136 -16.00 -63.63 -39.67
C LYS A 136 -15.24 -63.44 -38.35
N LEU A 137 -14.07 -64.07 -38.22
CA LEU A 137 -13.24 -63.95 -37.02
C LEU A 137 -12.71 -62.52 -36.84
N ILE A 138 -12.18 -61.89 -37.89
CA ILE A 138 -11.69 -60.51 -37.82
C ILE A 138 -12.82 -59.50 -37.55
N GLU A 139 -14.02 -59.71 -38.11
CA GLU A 139 -15.20 -58.86 -37.85
C GLU A 139 -15.66 -58.93 -36.38
N LYS A 140 -15.44 -60.07 -35.72
CA LYS A 140 -15.68 -60.25 -34.29
C LYS A 140 -14.59 -59.59 -33.47
N ILE A 141 -13.32 -59.83 -33.80
CA ILE A 141 -12.16 -59.21 -33.13
C ILE A 141 -12.24 -57.68 -33.20
N SER A 142 -12.60 -57.13 -34.35
CA SER A 142 -12.62 -55.68 -34.58
C SER A 142 -13.64 -54.91 -33.75
N LYS A 143 -14.56 -55.61 -33.07
CA LYS A 143 -15.61 -55.03 -32.22
C LYS A 143 -15.26 -55.07 -30.74
N GLU A 144 -14.07 -55.56 -30.40
CA GLU A 144 -13.64 -55.77 -29.02
C GLU A 144 -12.45 -54.86 -28.67
N ASN A 145 -11.85 -55.10 -27.51
CA ASN A 145 -10.62 -54.44 -27.07
C ASN A 145 -9.51 -55.49 -26.87
N LEU A 146 -8.26 -55.09 -27.07
CA LEU A 146 -7.08 -55.92 -26.86
C LEU A 146 -7.13 -56.71 -25.54
N TYR A 147 -7.58 -56.09 -24.45
CA TYR A 147 -7.60 -56.71 -23.11
C TYR A 147 -8.56 -57.91 -22.98
N LYS A 148 -9.44 -58.15 -23.96
CA LYS A 148 -10.29 -59.35 -24.00
C LYS A 148 -9.52 -60.61 -24.40
N PHE A 149 -8.39 -60.46 -25.07
CA PHE A 149 -7.66 -61.57 -25.68
C PHE A 149 -6.38 -61.88 -24.91
N ASN A 150 -5.96 -63.14 -25.00
CA ASN A 150 -4.55 -63.44 -24.77
C ASN A 150 -3.75 -62.77 -25.91
N LYS A 151 -2.89 -61.82 -25.52
CA LYS A 151 -2.08 -61.02 -26.44
C LYS A 151 -1.21 -61.88 -27.36
N GLU A 152 -0.63 -62.96 -26.85
CA GLU A 152 0.24 -63.85 -27.63
C GLU A 152 -0.55 -64.58 -28.72
N ASN A 153 -1.72 -65.12 -28.37
CA ASN A 153 -2.60 -65.79 -29.32
C ASN A 153 -3.04 -64.84 -30.45
N LEU A 154 -3.39 -63.60 -30.11
CA LEU A 154 -3.77 -62.60 -31.12
C LEU A 154 -2.61 -62.21 -32.03
N ILE A 155 -1.41 -62.02 -31.46
CA ILE A 155 -0.18 -61.73 -32.22
C ILE A 155 0.13 -62.87 -33.19
N ASN A 156 0.04 -64.12 -32.72
CA ASN A 156 0.28 -65.31 -33.54
C ASN A 156 -0.74 -65.43 -34.68
N TYR A 157 -2.02 -65.21 -34.40
CA TYR A 157 -3.04 -65.15 -35.43
C TYR A 157 -2.78 -64.04 -36.48
N TYR A 158 -2.34 -62.86 -36.05
CA TYR A 158 -2.00 -61.78 -36.99
C TYR A 158 -0.75 -62.10 -37.83
N LYS A 159 0.27 -62.75 -37.27
CA LYS A 159 1.39 -63.29 -38.05
C LYS A 159 0.92 -64.29 -39.10
N SER A 160 -0.03 -65.15 -38.72
CA SER A 160 -0.70 -66.10 -39.60
C SER A 160 -1.36 -65.41 -40.80
N LEU A 161 -2.16 -64.36 -40.55
CA LEU A 161 -2.78 -63.55 -41.61
C LEU A 161 -1.76 -62.90 -42.56
N ILE A 162 -0.65 -62.40 -42.00
CA ILE A 162 0.42 -61.77 -42.79
C ILE A 162 1.13 -62.80 -43.66
N HIS A 163 1.41 -63.99 -43.13
CA HIS A 163 2.02 -65.10 -43.88
C HIS A 163 1.13 -65.60 -45.03
N GLU A 164 -0.19 -65.57 -44.84
CA GLU A 164 -1.18 -65.93 -45.87
C GLU A 164 -1.48 -64.79 -46.87
N GLU A 165 -0.68 -63.72 -46.89
CA GLU A 165 -0.85 -62.55 -47.76
C GLU A 165 -2.20 -61.79 -47.56
N LYS A 166 -2.88 -61.99 -46.42
CA LYS A 166 -4.16 -61.35 -46.06
C LYS A 166 -3.98 -59.99 -45.37
N ILE A 167 -2.94 -59.24 -45.76
CA ILE A 167 -2.56 -57.96 -45.15
C ILE A 167 -3.66 -56.89 -45.31
N ASN A 168 -4.47 -56.96 -46.36
CA ASN A 168 -5.54 -55.97 -46.61
C ASN A 168 -6.57 -55.89 -45.48
N TYR A 169 -6.75 -56.95 -44.67
CA TYR A 169 -7.66 -56.91 -43.53
C TYR A 169 -7.30 -55.86 -42.49
N PHE A 170 -6.00 -55.55 -42.30
CA PHE A 170 -5.59 -54.50 -41.36
C PHE A 170 -5.92 -53.09 -41.85
N SER A 171 -6.14 -52.92 -43.17
CA SER A 171 -6.59 -51.66 -43.77
C SER A 171 -8.11 -51.54 -43.84
N GLU A 172 -8.81 -52.67 -43.98
CA GLU A 172 -10.28 -52.73 -44.10
C GLU A 172 -10.99 -52.79 -42.73
N TYR A 173 -10.38 -53.41 -41.73
CA TYR A 173 -10.98 -53.64 -40.41
C TYR A 173 -10.11 -53.05 -39.29
N PRO A 174 -10.74 -52.50 -38.23
CA PRO A 174 -10.01 -52.08 -37.03
C PRO A 174 -9.43 -53.31 -36.32
N LEU A 175 -8.14 -53.58 -36.51
CA LEU A 175 -7.47 -54.77 -35.96
C LEU A 175 -6.20 -54.44 -35.21
N LEU A 176 -5.56 -53.30 -35.49
CA LEU A 176 -4.31 -52.94 -34.84
C LEU A 176 -4.62 -52.12 -33.58
N PRO A 177 -4.22 -52.57 -32.38
CA PRO A 177 -4.52 -51.84 -31.17
C PRO A 177 -3.63 -50.60 -31.05
N ASN A 178 -4.23 -49.49 -30.65
CA ASN A 178 -3.50 -48.32 -30.19
C ASN A 178 -2.91 -48.55 -28.78
N PHE A 179 -2.22 -47.56 -28.22
CA PHE A 179 -1.63 -47.64 -26.87
C PHE A 179 -2.64 -47.98 -25.75
N GLU A 180 -3.92 -47.68 -25.93
CA GLU A 180 -4.98 -47.95 -24.96
C GLU A 180 -5.69 -49.30 -25.21
N GLY A 181 -5.26 -50.05 -26.22
CA GLY A 181 -5.83 -51.36 -26.58
C GLY A 181 -7.07 -51.27 -27.49
N LYS A 182 -7.48 -50.07 -27.90
CA LYS A 182 -8.58 -49.88 -28.86
C LYS A 182 -8.11 -50.25 -30.26
N PHE A 183 -8.85 -51.12 -30.94
CA PHE A 183 -8.50 -51.51 -32.30
C PHE A 183 -8.82 -50.41 -33.32
N CYS A 184 -7.86 -50.19 -34.22
CA CYS A 184 -7.86 -49.14 -35.22
C CYS A 184 -7.48 -49.73 -36.58
N ILE A 185 -7.85 -49.04 -37.65
CA ILE A 185 -7.41 -49.36 -39.01
C ILE A 185 -5.95 -48.92 -39.20
N PHE A 186 -5.21 -49.64 -40.03
CA PHE A 186 -3.80 -49.39 -40.30
C PHE A 186 -3.49 -47.93 -40.68
N SER A 187 -4.27 -47.34 -41.59
CA SER A 187 -4.05 -45.98 -42.10
C SER A 187 -4.23 -44.86 -41.06
N SER A 188 -4.89 -45.14 -39.93
CA SER A 188 -5.12 -44.16 -38.87
C SER A 188 -3.98 -44.07 -37.86
N LEU A 189 -3.11 -45.10 -37.81
CA LEU A 189 -2.11 -45.29 -36.78
C LEU A 189 -0.73 -44.73 -37.16
N LEU A 190 0.01 -44.32 -36.14
CA LEU A 190 1.37 -43.80 -36.22
C LEU A 190 2.29 -44.61 -35.30
N ALA A 191 3.55 -44.79 -35.72
CA ALA A 191 4.58 -45.38 -34.88
C ALA A 191 5.19 -44.33 -33.95
N PRO A 192 5.18 -44.55 -32.61
CA PRO A 192 5.85 -43.65 -31.68
C PRO A 192 7.37 -43.68 -31.92
N GLN A 193 8.01 -42.51 -31.97
CA GLN A 193 9.46 -42.40 -32.09
C GLN A 193 10.01 -41.45 -31.02
N ASN A 194 11.00 -41.92 -30.25
CA ASN A 194 11.69 -41.13 -29.21
C ASN A 194 10.76 -40.57 -28.10
N LEU A 195 9.60 -41.20 -27.87
CA LEU A 195 8.66 -40.85 -26.79
C LEU A 195 8.85 -41.79 -25.60
N ASN A 196 8.89 -41.24 -24.38
CA ASN A 196 8.91 -42.01 -23.14
C ASN A 196 7.53 -41.97 -22.46
N ASP A 197 7.29 -42.88 -21.51
CA ASP A 197 6.00 -42.99 -20.82
C ASP A 197 5.54 -41.66 -20.17
N PRO A 198 6.41 -40.89 -19.48
CA PRO A 198 6.00 -39.59 -18.93
C PRO A 198 5.48 -38.60 -19.98
N LEU A 199 6.08 -38.55 -21.18
CA LEU A 199 5.64 -37.67 -22.25
C LEU A 199 4.31 -38.13 -22.86
N ILE A 200 4.12 -39.45 -22.98
CA ILE A 200 2.86 -40.04 -23.45
C ILE A 200 1.73 -39.73 -22.45
N ASP A 201 1.98 -39.87 -21.16
CA ASP A 201 0.99 -39.57 -20.12
C ASP A 201 0.58 -38.10 -20.10
N ILE A 202 1.53 -37.17 -20.27
CA ILE A 202 1.22 -35.75 -20.48
C ILE A 202 0.35 -35.55 -21.73
N GLY A 203 0.69 -36.26 -22.81
CA GLY A 203 -0.02 -36.17 -24.09
C GLY A 203 -1.48 -36.64 -24.02
N LYS A 204 -1.82 -37.61 -23.16
CA LYS A 204 -3.20 -38.09 -22.99
C LYS A 204 -4.16 -36.96 -22.57
N SER A 205 -3.66 -35.97 -21.83
CA SER A 205 -4.44 -34.80 -21.44
C SER A 205 -4.30 -33.65 -22.45
N LEU A 206 -3.09 -33.37 -22.94
CA LEU A 206 -2.86 -32.21 -23.80
C LEU A 206 -3.27 -32.41 -25.26
N ILE A 207 -3.10 -33.61 -25.80
CA ILE A 207 -3.31 -33.95 -27.22
C ILE A 207 -3.89 -35.37 -27.38
N PRO A 208 -5.04 -35.68 -26.73
CA PRO A 208 -5.62 -37.04 -26.70
C PRO A 208 -5.75 -37.66 -28.09
N ASP A 209 -6.29 -36.92 -29.06
CA ASP A 209 -6.49 -37.39 -30.44
C ASP A 209 -5.18 -37.85 -31.13
N SER A 210 -4.05 -37.24 -30.76
CA SER A 210 -2.74 -37.65 -31.30
C SER A 210 -2.22 -38.92 -30.63
N ILE A 211 -2.41 -39.04 -29.32
CA ILE A 211 -1.98 -40.21 -28.55
C ILE A 211 -2.83 -41.44 -28.88
N GLU A 212 -4.14 -41.28 -29.10
CA GLU A 212 -5.04 -42.35 -29.53
C GLU A 212 -4.65 -42.97 -30.88
N ARG A 213 -3.87 -42.25 -31.70
CA ARG A 213 -3.36 -42.75 -32.99
C ARG A 213 -2.05 -43.52 -32.87
N LEU A 214 -1.42 -43.57 -31.70
CA LEU A 214 -0.15 -44.27 -31.55
C LEU A 214 -0.38 -45.78 -31.45
N ILE A 215 0.34 -46.57 -32.24
CA ILE A 215 0.21 -48.04 -32.23
C ILE A 215 0.87 -48.67 -31.00
N HIS A 216 0.25 -49.74 -30.48
CA HIS A 216 0.84 -50.58 -29.44
C HIS A 216 2.11 -51.28 -29.95
N LYS A 217 3.23 -51.14 -29.23
CA LYS A 217 4.57 -51.62 -29.64
C LYS A 217 4.64 -53.10 -30.09
N ASP A 218 3.86 -53.97 -29.46
CA ASP A 218 3.85 -55.40 -29.76
C ASP A 218 3.13 -55.76 -31.09
N PHE A 219 2.42 -54.80 -31.69
CA PHE A 219 1.60 -54.99 -32.90
C PHE A 219 2.13 -54.24 -34.13
N CYS A 220 3.38 -53.78 -34.10
CA CYS A 220 3.98 -53.10 -35.26
C CYS A 220 4.27 -54.05 -36.44
N PHE A 221 4.61 -55.31 -36.15
CA PHE A 221 5.03 -56.32 -37.15
C PHE A 221 6.03 -55.75 -38.18
N ASN A 222 5.88 -56.07 -39.47
CA ASN A 222 6.68 -55.55 -40.59
C ASN A 222 5.97 -54.39 -41.34
N PHE A 223 4.96 -53.78 -40.73
CA PHE A 223 4.22 -52.68 -41.33
C PHE A 223 5.06 -51.38 -41.35
N LYS A 224 4.81 -50.55 -42.37
CA LYS A 224 5.44 -49.23 -42.51
C LYS A 224 4.49 -48.13 -42.05
N PHE A 225 4.57 -47.76 -40.77
CA PHE A 225 3.81 -46.63 -40.24
C PHE A 225 4.53 -45.31 -40.48
N GLU A 226 3.74 -44.24 -40.65
CA GLU A 226 4.24 -42.89 -40.44
C GLU A 226 4.68 -42.73 -38.98
N LYS A 227 5.72 -41.93 -38.76
CA LYS A 227 6.31 -41.76 -37.42
C LYS A 227 5.71 -40.54 -36.73
N PHE A 228 5.57 -40.62 -35.42
CA PHE A 228 5.20 -39.50 -34.56
C PHE A 228 6.30 -39.27 -33.52
N ASN A 229 7.00 -38.14 -33.64
CA ASN A 229 8.17 -37.82 -32.82
C ASN A 229 7.89 -36.64 -31.86
N ARG A 230 8.92 -36.19 -31.11
CA ARG A 230 8.77 -35.09 -30.14
C ARG A 230 8.51 -33.72 -30.80
N LYS A 231 8.91 -33.50 -32.05
CA LYS A 231 8.59 -32.29 -32.81
C LYS A 231 7.10 -32.27 -33.15
N ASP A 232 6.55 -33.39 -33.63
CA ASP A 232 5.12 -33.54 -33.90
C ASP A 232 4.30 -33.34 -32.62
N PHE A 233 4.77 -33.90 -31.50
CA PHE A 233 4.18 -33.67 -30.17
C PHE A 233 4.12 -32.17 -29.84
N SER A 234 5.23 -31.46 -30.00
CA SER A 234 5.31 -30.01 -29.69
C SER A 234 4.38 -29.19 -30.58
N ASN A 235 4.31 -29.51 -31.87
CA ASN A 235 3.43 -28.86 -32.82
C ASN A 235 1.96 -29.09 -32.47
N ASN A 236 1.58 -30.32 -32.10
CA ASN A 236 0.20 -30.65 -31.75
C ASN A 236 -0.21 -30.02 -30.42
N VAL A 237 0.68 -29.96 -29.42
CA VAL A 237 0.39 -29.23 -28.16
C VAL A 237 0.16 -27.75 -28.46
N LYS A 238 1.01 -27.13 -29.28
CA LYS A 238 0.83 -25.73 -29.69
C LYS A 238 -0.51 -25.54 -30.40
N ALA A 239 -0.82 -26.38 -31.39
CA ALA A 239 -2.08 -26.32 -32.13
C ALA A 239 -3.29 -26.46 -31.19
N LYS A 240 -3.22 -27.34 -30.18
CA LYS A 240 -4.30 -27.50 -29.20
C LYS A 240 -4.46 -26.27 -28.31
N LEU A 241 -3.36 -25.67 -27.86
CA LEU A 241 -3.39 -24.43 -27.07
C LEU A 241 -4.01 -23.27 -27.87
N ASP A 242 -3.70 -23.18 -29.16
CA ASP A 242 -4.28 -22.19 -30.07
C ASP A 242 -5.78 -22.45 -30.30
N GLU A 243 -6.18 -23.72 -30.53
CA GLU A 243 -7.59 -24.14 -30.71
C GLU A 243 -8.47 -23.75 -29.52
N ILE A 244 -7.98 -23.96 -28.29
CA ILE A 244 -8.74 -23.61 -27.09
C ILE A 244 -8.60 -22.13 -26.71
N GLN A 245 -7.84 -21.33 -27.47
CA GLN A 245 -7.56 -19.92 -27.18
C GLN A 245 -6.94 -19.73 -25.79
N ALA A 246 -6.00 -20.57 -25.40
CA ALA A 246 -5.45 -20.63 -24.05
C ALA A 246 -4.86 -19.29 -23.54
N LEU A 247 -4.38 -18.42 -24.45
CA LEU A 247 -3.79 -17.12 -24.12
C LEU A 247 -4.74 -16.16 -23.39
N SER A 248 -6.06 -16.25 -23.60
CA SER A 248 -7.05 -15.38 -22.95
C SER A 248 -7.67 -15.99 -21.69
N ARG A 249 -7.27 -17.20 -21.33
CA ARG A 249 -7.85 -17.95 -20.21
C ARG A 249 -7.08 -17.71 -18.91
N ILE A 250 -7.70 -18.11 -17.81
CA ILE A 250 -7.09 -18.20 -16.49
C ILE A 250 -7.20 -19.62 -15.96
N TYR A 251 -6.47 -19.91 -14.89
CA TYR A 251 -6.64 -21.12 -14.11
C TYR A 251 -6.87 -20.75 -12.65
N PHE A 252 -7.98 -21.24 -12.09
CA PHE A 252 -8.27 -21.14 -10.67
C PHE A 252 -8.06 -22.50 -10.00
N PRO A 253 -7.15 -22.63 -9.03
CA PRO A 253 -7.03 -23.85 -8.25
C PRO A 253 -8.20 -23.93 -7.27
N GLU A 254 -8.63 -25.15 -6.94
CA GLU A 254 -9.76 -25.40 -6.04
C GLU A 254 -9.57 -24.83 -4.62
N THR A 255 -8.32 -24.59 -4.22
CA THR A 255 -7.92 -24.17 -2.87
C THR A 255 -7.71 -22.66 -2.69
N ILE A 256 -7.96 -21.83 -3.71
CA ILE A 256 -7.60 -20.41 -3.63
C ILE A 256 -8.50 -19.61 -2.68
N ASN A 257 -7.90 -18.71 -1.92
CA ASN A 257 -8.65 -17.74 -1.13
C ASN A 257 -9.21 -16.65 -2.05
N ARG A 258 -10.52 -16.70 -2.31
CA ARG A 258 -11.23 -15.74 -3.16
C ARG A 258 -11.19 -14.31 -2.63
N GLU A 259 -10.98 -14.11 -1.32
CA GLU A 259 -10.85 -12.79 -0.70
C GLU A 259 -9.62 -12.02 -1.21
N ASN A 260 -8.65 -12.68 -1.84
CA ASN A 260 -7.46 -12.04 -2.42
C ASN A 260 -7.70 -11.38 -3.78
N TYR A 261 -8.91 -11.48 -4.33
CA TYR A 261 -9.24 -11.07 -5.69
C TYR A 261 -10.33 -10.01 -5.75
N ILE A 262 -10.38 -9.29 -6.87
CA ILE A 262 -11.43 -8.31 -7.15
C ILE A 262 -12.67 -9.05 -7.71
N GLU A 263 -13.65 -9.33 -6.86
CA GLU A 263 -14.84 -10.18 -7.15
C GLU A 263 -15.55 -9.88 -8.48
N GLN A 264 -15.72 -8.60 -8.83
CA GLN A 264 -16.44 -8.16 -10.04
C GLN A 264 -15.72 -8.49 -11.36
N SER A 265 -14.50 -9.01 -11.31
CA SER A 265 -13.64 -9.14 -12.50
C SER A 265 -13.80 -10.45 -13.27
N PHE A 266 -14.58 -11.42 -12.77
CA PHE A 266 -14.58 -12.80 -13.28
C PHE A 266 -15.77 -13.18 -14.17
N GLU A 267 -16.78 -12.32 -14.31
CA GLU A 267 -18.09 -12.67 -14.90
C GLU A 267 -18.04 -13.18 -16.35
N ASN A 268 -16.95 -12.94 -17.09
CA ASN A 268 -16.82 -13.30 -18.51
C ASN A 268 -15.53 -14.09 -18.83
N ILE A 269 -14.80 -14.60 -17.83
CA ILE A 269 -13.51 -15.25 -18.07
C ILE A 269 -13.68 -16.76 -18.20
N GLN A 270 -13.09 -17.34 -19.25
CA GLN A 270 -13.04 -18.78 -19.43
C GLN A 270 -11.87 -19.40 -18.66
N GLU A 271 -12.15 -20.47 -17.94
CA GLU A 271 -11.15 -21.22 -17.18
C GLU A 271 -10.55 -22.37 -18.00
N ILE A 272 -9.33 -22.75 -17.62
CA ILE A 272 -8.69 -23.98 -18.09
C ILE A 272 -9.02 -25.11 -17.13
N ASP A 273 -9.35 -26.27 -17.68
CA ASP A 273 -9.56 -27.50 -16.92
C ASP A 273 -8.33 -27.87 -16.06
N VAL A 274 -8.57 -28.35 -14.84
CA VAL A 274 -7.51 -28.66 -13.85
C VAL A 274 -6.50 -29.65 -14.42
N LEU A 275 -6.98 -30.76 -15.00
CA LEU A 275 -6.11 -31.80 -15.51
C LEU A 275 -5.28 -31.28 -16.70
N PHE A 276 -5.89 -30.46 -17.56
CA PHE A 276 -5.18 -29.83 -18.67
C PHE A 276 -4.08 -28.86 -18.19
N PHE A 277 -4.39 -27.98 -17.23
CA PHE A 277 -3.44 -27.01 -16.69
C PHE A 277 -2.25 -27.71 -16.00
N GLU A 278 -2.50 -28.70 -15.15
CA GLU A 278 -1.43 -29.45 -14.48
C GLU A 278 -0.52 -30.17 -15.47
N ASN A 279 -1.08 -30.77 -16.53
CA ASN A 279 -0.27 -31.42 -17.56
C ASN A 279 0.47 -30.42 -18.44
N LEU A 280 -0.07 -29.23 -18.70
CA LEU A 280 0.65 -28.14 -19.36
C LEU A 280 1.83 -27.65 -18.51
N LEU A 281 1.64 -27.57 -17.19
CA LEU A 281 2.71 -27.23 -16.26
C LEU A 281 3.79 -28.32 -16.25
N LYS A 282 3.42 -29.61 -16.15
CA LYS A 282 4.35 -30.76 -16.26
C LYS A 282 5.12 -30.74 -17.59
N TYR A 283 4.44 -30.44 -18.70
CA TYR A 283 5.07 -30.27 -20.00
C TYR A 283 6.13 -29.17 -20.00
N CYS A 284 5.84 -28.01 -19.39
CA CYS A 284 6.77 -26.89 -19.28
C CYS A 284 7.92 -27.12 -18.30
N LYS A 285 7.79 -28.11 -17.39
CA LYS A 285 8.83 -28.58 -16.46
C LYS A 285 9.82 -29.56 -17.09
N LEU A 286 9.54 -30.10 -18.28
CA LEU A 286 10.46 -31.00 -18.99
C LEU A 286 11.76 -30.27 -19.33
N ASN A 287 12.89 -30.82 -18.89
CA ASN A 287 14.21 -30.22 -19.07
C ASN A 287 15.31 -31.28 -19.11
N SER A 288 16.36 -31.06 -19.90
CA SER A 288 17.54 -31.92 -19.89
C SER A 288 18.39 -31.74 -18.64
N ASN A 289 18.37 -30.56 -18.01
CA ASN A 289 19.04 -30.26 -16.75
C ASN A 289 18.02 -29.97 -15.63
N ILE A 290 17.88 -30.91 -14.69
CA ILE A 290 16.97 -30.78 -13.54
C ILE A 290 17.36 -29.68 -12.56
N ASN A 291 18.63 -29.28 -12.55
CA ASN A 291 19.17 -28.21 -11.70
C ASN A 291 19.20 -26.85 -12.42
N SER A 292 18.49 -26.71 -13.54
CA SER A 292 18.43 -25.47 -14.31
C SER A 292 17.93 -24.30 -13.43
N GLN A 293 18.68 -23.20 -13.48
CA GLN A 293 18.39 -21.91 -12.84
C GLN A 293 18.13 -20.81 -13.88
N SER A 294 17.84 -21.19 -15.14
CA SER A 294 17.48 -20.20 -16.15
C SER A 294 16.18 -19.50 -15.76
N LYS A 295 16.05 -18.20 -16.10
CA LYS A 295 14.87 -17.40 -15.78
C LYS A 295 13.53 -18.10 -16.13
N PRO A 296 13.38 -18.78 -17.28
CA PRO A 296 12.16 -19.52 -17.58
C PRO A 296 11.91 -20.71 -16.66
N SER A 297 12.98 -21.43 -16.27
CA SER A 297 12.84 -22.57 -15.35
C SER A 297 12.47 -22.08 -13.96
N THR A 298 13.09 -20.98 -13.51
CA THR A 298 12.78 -20.31 -12.24
C THR A 298 11.33 -19.84 -12.20
N LEU A 299 10.85 -19.21 -13.29
CA LEU A 299 9.45 -18.78 -13.38
C LEU A 299 8.46 -19.95 -13.31
N VAL A 300 8.74 -21.07 -13.99
CA VAL A 300 7.91 -22.29 -13.89
C VAL A 300 7.88 -22.81 -12.45
N LYS A 301 9.00 -22.76 -11.72
CA LYS A 301 9.05 -23.13 -10.29
C LYS A 301 8.22 -22.17 -9.43
N ILE A 302 8.29 -20.87 -9.67
CA ILE A 302 7.46 -19.86 -9.00
C ILE A 302 5.97 -20.16 -9.22
N ILE A 303 5.59 -20.46 -10.47
CA ILE A 303 4.22 -20.85 -10.83
C ILE A 303 3.80 -22.10 -10.04
N CYS A 304 4.64 -23.14 -9.98
CA CYS A 304 4.34 -24.35 -9.21
C CYS A 304 4.09 -24.03 -7.72
N LYS A 305 4.98 -23.24 -7.10
CA LYS A 305 4.86 -22.85 -5.70
C LYS A 305 3.60 -22.04 -5.42
N TYR A 306 3.26 -21.11 -6.32
CA TYR A 306 2.04 -20.31 -6.23
C TYR A 306 0.79 -21.19 -6.20
N TYR A 307 0.75 -22.25 -7.02
CA TYR A 307 -0.35 -23.22 -7.06
C TYR A 307 -0.22 -24.37 -6.05
N HIS A 308 0.76 -24.34 -5.15
CA HIS A 308 1.06 -25.42 -4.19
C HIS A 308 1.32 -26.80 -4.84
N LEU A 309 1.93 -26.79 -6.03
CA LEU A 309 2.33 -27.98 -6.78
C LEU A 309 3.84 -28.24 -6.65
N ASP A 310 4.26 -29.48 -6.93
CA ASP A 310 5.67 -29.86 -6.98
C ASP A 310 6.45 -28.98 -7.99
N ASP A 311 7.57 -28.40 -7.56
CA ASP A 311 8.40 -27.50 -8.36
C ASP A 311 9.65 -28.18 -8.97
N ASN A 312 9.85 -29.48 -8.74
CA ASN A 312 10.98 -30.23 -9.29
C ASN A 312 10.89 -30.39 -10.80
N LEU A 313 11.93 -30.01 -11.55
CA LEU A 313 11.97 -30.20 -13.00
C LEU A 313 11.97 -31.69 -13.37
N ILE A 314 11.34 -32.02 -14.50
CA ILE A 314 11.21 -33.40 -14.98
C ILE A 314 12.32 -33.66 -16.00
N HIS A 315 13.17 -34.67 -15.76
CA HIS A 315 14.28 -34.98 -16.65
C HIS A 315 13.80 -35.52 -18.00
N LEU A 316 14.23 -34.90 -19.09
CA LEU A 316 14.09 -35.40 -20.46
C LEU A 316 15.39 -35.17 -21.22
N SER A 317 16.10 -36.25 -21.54
CA SER A 317 17.39 -36.17 -22.24
C SER A 317 17.21 -35.67 -23.68
N ASN A 318 18.15 -34.87 -24.17
CA ASN A 318 18.17 -34.40 -25.56
C ASN A 318 18.47 -35.57 -26.52
N LEU A 319 17.85 -35.51 -27.69
CA LEU A 319 18.15 -36.39 -28.83
C LEU A 319 19.41 -35.91 -29.56
N GLU A 320 20.08 -36.85 -30.26
CA GLU A 320 21.22 -36.55 -31.15
C GLU A 320 20.83 -35.56 -32.24
N ASN A 321 19.70 -35.81 -32.92
CA ASN A 321 19.11 -34.85 -33.85
C ASN A 321 18.41 -33.74 -33.06
N GLN A 322 19.05 -32.57 -32.98
CA GLN A 322 18.53 -31.45 -32.19
C GLN A 322 17.21 -30.89 -32.73
N GLU A 323 16.95 -30.99 -34.03
CA GLU A 323 15.71 -30.48 -34.65
C GLU A 323 14.47 -31.30 -34.30
N GLU A 324 14.67 -32.54 -33.84
CA GLU A 324 13.61 -33.43 -33.37
C GLU A 324 13.37 -33.32 -31.87
N ASN A 325 14.12 -32.48 -31.14
CA ASN A 325 13.84 -32.25 -29.72
C ASN A 325 12.52 -31.52 -29.50
N LEU A 326 12.03 -31.64 -28.27
CA LEU A 326 10.80 -31.01 -27.82
C LEU A 326 10.96 -29.47 -27.79
N ASP A 327 10.05 -28.73 -28.44
CA ASP A 327 10.02 -27.26 -28.37
C ASP A 327 8.91 -26.78 -27.43
N ILE A 328 9.32 -26.54 -26.18
CA ILE A 328 8.42 -26.11 -25.11
C ILE A 328 8.23 -24.59 -25.02
N ARG A 329 8.95 -23.79 -25.83
CA ARG A 329 9.01 -22.32 -25.65
C ARG A 329 7.65 -21.66 -25.86
N SER A 330 6.92 -22.06 -26.89
CA SER A 330 5.59 -21.52 -27.19
C SER A 330 4.58 -21.86 -26.10
N ALA A 331 4.56 -23.13 -25.66
CA ALA A 331 3.70 -23.58 -24.57
C ALA A 331 4.02 -22.85 -23.24
N ARG A 332 5.31 -22.61 -22.96
CA ARG A 332 5.73 -21.86 -21.78
C ARG A 332 5.26 -20.41 -21.81
N LYS A 333 5.35 -19.71 -22.95
CA LYS A 333 4.79 -18.35 -23.09
C LYS A 333 3.29 -18.35 -22.73
N ILE A 334 2.54 -19.33 -23.24
CA ILE A 334 1.10 -19.46 -22.99
C ILE A 334 0.82 -19.75 -21.50
N LEU A 335 1.56 -20.68 -20.89
CA LEU A 335 1.47 -20.96 -19.45
C LEU A 335 1.69 -19.70 -18.59
N VAL A 336 2.73 -18.92 -18.90
CA VAL A 336 3.03 -17.67 -18.19
C VAL A 336 1.91 -16.65 -18.40
N GLN A 337 1.37 -16.54 -19.62
CA GLN A 337 0.23 -15.64 -19.89
C GLN A 337 -1.01 -16.04 -19.08
N ILE A 338 -1.35 -17.34 -19.01
CA ILE A 338 -2.46 -17.85 -18.18
C ILE A 338 -2.25 -17.45 -16.72
N PHE A 339 -1.03 -17.60 -16.20
CA PHE A 339 -0.68 -17.20 -14.84
C PHE A 339 -0.80 -15.69 -14.63
N PHE A 340 -0.28 -14.87 -15.55
CA PHE A 340 -0.35 -13.41 -15.46
C PHE A 340 -1.78 -12.88 -15.60
N ASN A 341 -2.60 -13.54 -16.42
CA ASN A 341 -4.02 -13.24 -16.55
C ASN A 341 -4.75 -13.44 -15.22
N LEU A 342 -4.33 -14.41 -14.38
CA LEU A 342 -4.86 -14.53 -13.02
C LEU A 342 -4.28 -13.44 -12.10
N LEU A 343 -2.96 -13.22 -12.15
CA LEU A 343 -2.28 -12.29 -11.25
C LEU A 343 -2.88 -10.89 -11.27
N GLN A 344 -3.20 -10.35 -12.45
CA GLN A 344 -3.74 -8.99 -12.61
C GLN A 344 -5.05 -8.71 -11.85
N TYR A 345 -5.77 -9.76 -11.41
CA TYR A 345 -7.04 -9.63 -10.68
C TYR A 345 -6.89 -9.63 -9.16
N HIS A 346 -5.67 -9.73 -8.63
CA HIS A 346 -5.45 -9.60 -7.19
C HIS A 346 -5.81 -8.20 -6.69
N ASN A 347 -6.36 -8.15 -5.48
CA ASN A 347 -6.69 -6.90 -4.80
C ASN A 347 -5.43 -6.22 -4.19
N LYS A 348 -5.65 -5.03 -3.64
CA LYS A 348 -4.57 -4.20 -3.09
C LYS A 348 -3.91 -4.83 -1.87
N GLU A 349 -4.69 -5.51 -1.02
CA GLU A 349 -4.18 -6.18 0.18
C GLU A 349 -3.19 -7.29 -0.20
N TRP A 350 -3.55 -8.12 -1.18
CA TRP A 350 -2.69 -9.20 -1.64
C TRP A 350 -1.42 -8.67 -2.30
N VAL A 351 -1.54 -7.65 -3.17
CA VAL A 351 -0.37 -7.05 -3.85
C VAL A 351 0.61 -6.49 -2.82
N ASN A 352 0.13 -5.79 -1.80
CA ASN A 352 0.97 -5.24 -0.74
C ASN A 352 1.72 -6.34 0.04
N ALA A 353 1.05 -7.46 0.33
CA ALA A 353 1.65 -8.58 1.04
C ALA A 353 2.65 -9.39 0.20
N ASN A 354 2.58 -9.30 -1.14
CA ASN A 354 3.32 -10.16 -2.07
C ASN A 354 4.27 -9.39 -3.01
N LEU A 355 4.70 -8.18 -2.64
CA LEU A 355 5.68 -7.40 -3.42
C LEU A 355 6.97 -8.19 -3.71
N GLY A 356 7.46 -8.98 -2.75
CA GLY A 356 8.65 -9.82 -2.94
C GLY A 356 8.46 -10.89 -4.03
N LEU A 357 7.31 -11.57 -4.05
CA LEU A 357 6.96 -12.54 -5.09
C LEU A 357 6.85 -11.86 -6.47
N LEU A 358 6.18 -10.70 -6.53
CA LEU A 358 6.05 -9.92 -7.77
C LEU A 358 7.42 -9.48 -8.30
N LEU A 359 8.36 -9.14 -7.43
CA LEU A 359 9.73 -8.81 -7.79
C LEU A 359 10.50 -10.03 -8.30
N GLU A 360 10.36 -11.20 -7.68
CA GLU A 360 10.92 -12.46 -8.19
C GLU A 360 10.39 -12.82 -9.59
N ILE A 361 9.09 -12.60 -9.81
CA ILE A 361 8.45 -12.77 -11.12
C ILE A 361 9.06 -11.77 -12.12
N ALA A 362 9.10 -10.47 -11.79
CA ALA A 362 9.66 -9.44 -12.67
C ALA A 362 11.12 -9.73 -13.07
N ASN A 363 11.92 -10.23 -12.13
CA ASN A 363 13.31 -10.63 -12.38
C ASN A 363 13.46 -11.78 -13.39
N CYS A 364 12.42 -12.58 -13.58
CA CYS A 364 12.38 -13.64 -14.59
C CYS A 364 12.09 -13.11 -16.01
N ASN A 365 11.93 -11.79 -16.21
CA ASN A 365 11.79 -11.19 -17.53
C ASN A 365 13.06 -11.39 -18.37
N GLU A 366 12.88 -11.92 -19.57
CA GLU A 366 13.93 -12.12 -20.58
C GLU A 366 13.32 -12.08 -21.98
N ASP A 367 14.18 -12.04 -23.01
CA ASP A 367 13.76 -11.91 -24.41
C ASP A 367 12.72 -12.95 -24.84
N SER A 368 12.83 -14.20 -24.34
CA SER A 368 11.89 -15.27 -24.70
C SER A 368 10.47 -15.05 -24.15
N LEU A 369 10.29 -14.17 -23.16
CA LEU A 369 9.00 -13.87 -22.52
C LEU A 369 8.61 -12.39 -22.65
N LYS A 370 9.45 -11.55 -23.27
CA LYS A 370 9.29 -10.09 -23.33
C LYS A 370 7.90 -9.62 -23.77
N GLU A 371 7.31 -10.28 -24.77
CA GLU A 371 5.95 -9.98 -25.25
C GLU A 371 4.90 -10.13 -24.14
N VAL A 372 4.96 -11.24 -23.39
CA VAL A 372 4.04 -11.57 -22.29
C VAL A 372 4.18 -10.58 -21.14
N TYR A 373 5.41 -10.20 -20.77
CA TYR A 373 5.66 -9.19 -19.74
C TYR A 373 5.19 -7.79 -20.15
N SER A 374 5.30 -7.45 -21.44
CA SER A 374 4.94 -6.12 -21.95
C SER A 374 3.43 -5.93 -22.07
N SER A 375 2.68 -6.99 -22.38
CA SER A 375 1.21 -6.95 -22.49
C SER A 375 0.47 -7.11 -21.15
N SER A 376 1.14 -7.66 -20.13
CA SER A 376 0.48 -8.07 -18.88
C SER A 376 0.55 -7.01 -17.79
N LYS A 377 -0.45 -7.00 -16.91
CA LYS A 377 -0.52 -6.13 -15.73
C LYS A 377 0.01 -6.87 -14.50
N ILE A 378 1.32 -6.77 -14.28
CA ILE A 378 2.02 -7.49 -13.19
C ILE A 378 2.91 -6.59 -12.34
N TYR A 379 3.06 -5.32 -12.70
CA TYR A 379 3.93 -4.40 -11.97
C TYR A 379 3.11 -3.58 -10.98
N PRO A 380 3.48 -3.57 -9.69
CA PRO A 380 2.73 -2.84 -8.68
C PRO A 380 3.01 -1.34 -8.75
N ASN A 381 1.95 -0.53 -8.80
CA ASN A 381 2.07 0.89 -8.49
C ASN A 381 2.14 1.13 -6.97
N GLN A 382 2.46 2.35 -6.56
CA GLN A 382 2.56 2.74 -5.14
C GLN A 382 1.22 2.78 -4.39
N LEU A 383 0.12 2.40 -5.05
CA LEU A 383 -1.21 2.16 -4.46
C LEU A 383 -1.56 0.66 -4.40
N ASN A 384 -0.58 -0.22 -4.64
CA ASN A 384 -0.71 -1.67 -4.65
C ASN A 384 -1.68 -2.20 -5.72
N GLN A 385 -1.74 -1.54 -6.88
CA GLN A 385 -2.50 -2.01 -8.03
C GLN A 385 -1.54 -2.51 -9.10
N LEU A 386 -1.83 -3.67 -9.69
CA LEU A 386 -1.05 -4.19 -10.79
C LEU A 386 -1.38 -3.45 -12.09
N LYS A 387 -0.33 -3.01 -12.78
CA LYS A 387 -0.38 -2.24 -14.01
C LYS A 387 0.61 -2.80 -15.02
N SER A 388 0.41 -2.46 -16.28
CA SER A 388 1.41 -2.71 -17.31
C SER A 388 2.59 -1.76 -17.15
N SER A 389 3.78 -2.16 -17.61
CA SER A 389 4.96 -1.28 -17.57
C SER A 389 4.75 0.02 -18.34
N ASN A 390 3.90 0.00 -19.37
CA ASN A 390 3.55 1.16 -20.19
C ASN A 390 2.53 2.11 -19.53
N GLU A 391 1.92 1.74 -18.42
CA GLU A 391 1.07 2.65 -17.62
C GLU A 391 1.88 3.35 -16.51
N LEU A 392 3.08 2.85 -16.21
CA LEU A 392 3.86 3.31 -15.07
C LEU A 392 5.03 4.21 -15.47
N LYS A 393 5.55 4.92 -14.47
CA LYS A 393 6.76 5.72 -14.53
C LYS A 393 7.67 5.37 -13.35
N ARG A 394 8.97 5.49 -13.56
CA ARG A 394 9.99 5.32 -12.53
C ARG A 394 9.88 6.42 -11.50
N ASP A 395 10.04 6.05 -10.23
CA ASP A 395 10.21 6.98 -9.12
C ASP A 395 11.72 7.19 -8.92
N ILE A 396 12.23 8.34 -9.38
CA ILE A 396 13.65 8.69 -9.33
C ILE A 396 13.84 9.95 -8.49
N ASP A 397 14.46 9.81 -7.32
CA ASP A 397 14.82 10.93 -6.43
C ASP A 397 13.63 11.86 -6.10
N ILE A 398 12.45 11.27 -5.87
CA ILE A 398 11.26 12.03 -5.43
C ILE A 398 11.28 12.19 -3.91
N ILE A 399 11.32 13.43 -3.45
CA ILE A 399 11.18 13.79 -2.03
C ILE A 399 9.73 13.54 -1.61
N PHE A 400 9.54 12.83 -0.49
CA PHE A 400 8.21 12.45 0.01
C PHE A 400 7.27 13.65 0.19
N ASP A 401 7.75 14.73 0.81
CA ASP A 401 6.94 15.94 1.05
C ASP A 401 6.50 16.63 -0.25
N ILE A 402 7.33 16.59 -1.29
CA ILE A 402 6.98 17.13 -2.63
C ILE A 402 5.90 16.28 -3.28
N LYS A 403 5.94 14.96 -3.06
CA LYS A 403 4.91 14.04 -3.55
C LYS A 403 3.55 14.29 -2.89
N GLU A 404 3.53 14.46 -1.57
CA GLU A 404 2.32 14.83 -0.82
C GLU A 404 1.77 16.19 -1.27
N LEU A 405 2.66 17.18 -1.42
CA LEU A 405 2.29 18.52 -1.86
C LEU A 405 1.70 18.51 -3.28
N TYR A 406 2.29 17.75 -4.20
CA TYR A 406 1.78 17.60 -5.56
C TYR A 406 0.33 17.10 -5.54
N ASN A 407 0.06 16.03 -4.79
CA ASN A 407 -1.27 15.46 -4.71
C ASN A 407 -2.29 16.47 -4.16
N LYS A 408 -1.91 17.23 -3.12
CA LYS A 408 -2.75 18.26 -2.51
C LYS A 408 -3.05 19.43 -3.45
N VAL A 409 -2.06 19.91 -4.20
CA VAL A 409 -2.17 21.12 -5.04
C VAL A 409 -2.87 20.82 -6.37
N THR A 410 -2.64 19.65 -6.94
CA THR A 410 -3.13 19.29 -8.29
C THR A 410 -4.42 18.45 -8.27
N ASP A 411 -4.95 18.12 -7.09
CA ASP A 411 -6.07 17.20 -6.89
C ASP A 411 -5.90 15.88 -7.66
N SER A 412 -4.65 15.41 -7.73
CA SER A 412 -4.24 14.21 -8.46
C SER A 412 -3.54 13.23 -7.50
N GLU A 413 -3.48 11.95 -7.87
CA GLU A 413 -2.76 10.95 -7.09
C GLU A 413 -1.60 10.39 -7.91
N ILE A 414 -0.39 10.91 -7.68
CA ILE A 414 0.78 10.53 -8.46
C ILE A 414 1.23 9.08 -8.21
N ARG A 415 0.93 8.52 -7.03
CA ARG A 415 1.27 7.13 -6.68
C ARG A 415 0.56 6.11 -7.56
N LYS A 416 -0.51 6.51 -8.25
CA LYS A 416 -1.21 5.65 -9.22
C LYS A 416 -0.34 5.38 -10.47
N ASP A 417 0.53 6.32 -10.81
CA ASP A 417 1.36 6.35 -12.01
C ASP A 417 2.80 5.91 -11.73
N LEU A 418 3.24 5.96 -10.46
CA LEU A 418 4.57 5.55 -10.04
C LEU A 418 4.64 4.08 -9.68
N VAL A 419 5.69 3.42 -10.16
CA VAL A 419 6.08 2.08 -9.69
C VAL A 419 6.82 2.18 -8.34
N TYR A 420 6.84 1.09 -7.57
CA TYR A 420 7.79 0.94 -6.46
C TYR A 420 9.25 1.01 -6.94
N GLN A 421 10.13 1.62 -6.15
CA GLN A 421 11.51 1.92 -6.57
C GLN A 421 12.30 0.66 -6.95
N GLU A 422 12.06 -0.46 -6.27
CA GLU A 422 12.66 -1.77 -6.52
C GLU A 422 12.32 -2.31 -7.91
N PHE A 423 11.24 -1.81 -8.53
CA PHE A 423 10.79 -2.22 -9.86
C PHE A 423 11.17 -1.21 -10.96
N ASN A 424 11.90 -0.14 -10.63
CA ASN A 424 12.31 0.88 -11.60
C ASN A 424 13.02 0.28 -12.82
N GLU A 425 13.84 -0.76 -12.63
CA GLU A 425 14.61 -1.40 -13.71
C GLU A 425 13.72 -2.02 -14.80
N PHE A 426 12.47 -2.37 -14.49
CA PHE A 426 11.54 -2.99 -15.45
C PHE A 426 10.71 -1.97 -16.25
N ILE A 427 10.75 -0.70 -15.87
CA ILE A 427 10.10 0.40 -16.58
C ILE A 427 11.11 1.05 -17.53
N ALA A 428 10.70 1.60 -18.67
CA ALA A 428 11.63 2.24 -19.62
C ALA A 428 12.38 3.44 -18.98
N GLU A 429 13.65 3.62 -19.34
CA GLU A 429 14.54 4.63 -18.73
C GLU A 429 14.07 6.07 -18.95
N ASP A 430 13.44 6.34 -20.10
CA ASP A 430 12.90 7.64 -20.48
C ASP A 430 11.58 7.98 -19.75
N ARG A 431 10.96 7.00 -19.10
CA ARG A 431 9.69 7.13 -18.39
C ARG A 431 9.93 7.29 -16.89
N TYR A 432 10.37 8.46 -16.47
CA TYR A 432 10.60 8.76 -15.06
C TYR A 432 9.93 10.04 -14.61
N ILE A 433 9.73 10.14 -13.30
CA ILE A 433 9.36 11.36 -12.59
C ILE A 433 10.39 11.59 -11.51
N ASN A 434 10.75 12.86 -11.32
CA ASN A 434 11.61 13.31 -10.22
C ASN A 434 10.98 14.49 -9.49
N SER A 435 11.59 14.91 -8.38
CA SER A 435 11.13 16.04 -7.57
C SER A 435 10.96 17.32 -8.40
N LYS A 436 11.85 17.58 -9.37
CA LYS A 436 11.80 18.78 -10.22
C LYS A 436 10.58 18.81 -11.13
N TYR A 437 10.22 17.66 -11.72
CA TYR A 437 9.01 17.54 -12.53
C TYR A 437 7.77 17.89 -11.71
N LEU A 438 7.64 17.33 -10.49
CA LEU A 438 6.50 17.60 -9.61
C LEU A 438 6.48 19.06 -9.15
N ALA A 439 7.62 19.61 -8.73
CA ALA A 439 7.75 20.99 -8.29
C ALA A 439 7.34 21.98 -9.39
N ASN A 440 7.77 21.77 -10.64
CA ASN A 440 7.34 22.61 -11.77
C ASN A 440 5.82 22.62 -11.96
N HIS A 441 5.16 21.46 -11.85
CA HIS A 441 3.70 21.38 -12.00
C HIS A 441 2.97 22.05 -10.81
N ILE A 442 3.53 21.93 -9.61
CA ILE A 442 3.04 22.66 -8.42
C ILE A 442 3.14 24.16 -8.67
N GLU A 443 4.29 24.67 -9.15
CA GLU A 443 4.44 26.08 -9.49
C GLU A 443 3.44 26.51 -10.57
N ASP A 444 3.23 25.72 -11.62
CA ASP A 444 2.23 26.05 -12.63
C ASP A 444 0.84 26.26 -12.04
N VAL A 445 0.40 25.44 -11.09
CA VAL A 445 -0.87 25.65 -10.38
C VAL A 445 -0.87 26.95 -9.57
N PHE A 446 0.21 27.22 -8.84
CA PHE A 446 0.34 28.45 -8.05
C PHE A 446 0.31 29.72 -8.91
N PHE A 447 0.96 29.71 -10.06
CA PHE A 447 1.05 30.88 -10.94
C PHE A 447 -0.09 31.02 -11.94
N ASN A 448 -0.86 29.95 -12.20
CA ASN A 448 -2.11 30.03 -12.97
C ASN A 448 -3.26 30.62 -12.15
N THR A 449 -3.14 30.59 -10.82
CA THR A 449 -4.01 31.33 -9.91
C THR A 449 -3.42 32.73 -9.67
N ASP A 450 -4.22 33.73 -9.33
CA ASP A 450 -3.72 35.09 -9.13
C ASP A 450 -2.79 35.18 -7.89
N ILE A 451 -1.52 34.91 -8.12
CA ILE A 451 -0.48 34.89 -7.09
C ILE A 451 -0.16 36.29 -6.55
N HIS A 452 -0.58 37.35 -7.26
CA HIS A 452 -0.39 38.73 -6.82
C HIS A 452 -1.26 39.07 -5.60
N ASN A 453 -2.37 38.36 -5.40
CA ASN A 453 -3.17 38.42 -4.18
C ASN A 453 -2.94 37.19 -3.30
N ILE A 454 -1.72 37.04 -2.77
CA ILE A 454 -1.31 35.91 -1.92
C ILE A 454 -2.24 35.67 -0.71
N ASN A 455 -2.95 36.70 -0.24
CA ASN A 455 -3.86 36.61 0.90
C ASN A 455 -5.17 35.88 0.57
N GLU A 456 -5.62 35.95 -0.67
CA GLU A 456 -6.81 35.24 -1.17
C GLU A 456 -6.44 33.96 -1.94
N HIS A 457 -5.14 33.69 -2.11
CA HIS A 457 -4.66 32.53 -2.84
C HIS A 457 -5.02 31.22 -2.10
N PRO A 458 -5.63 30.23 -2.78
CA PRO A 458 -6.11 28.99 -2.15
C PRO A 458 -5.00 28.17 -1.49
N PHE A 459 -3.77 28.28 -2.03
CA PHE A 459 -2.58 27.58 -1.52
C PHE A 459 -1.61 28.49 -0.75
N LYS A 460 -2.12 29.55 -0.10
CA LYS A 460 -1.29 30.51 0.67
C LYS A 460 -0.36 29.81 1.66
N VAL A 461 -0.88 28.85 2.42
CA VAL A 461 -0.12 28.15 3.48
C VAL A 461 1.02 27.35 2.86
N GLU A 462 0.75 26.62 1.78
CA GLU A 462 1.73 25.81 1.06
C GLU A 462 2.83 26.67 0.46
N ILE A 463 2.48 27.78 -0.21
CA ILE A 463 3.44 28.71 -0.79
C ILE A 463 4.36 29.29 0.28
N LEU A 464 3.80 29.75 1.41
CA LEU A 464 4.61 30.32 2.50
C LEU A 464 5.49 29.28 3.18
N ASN A 465 4.99 28.05 3.35
CA ASN A 465 5.79 26.95 3.88
C ASN A 465 6.98 26.64 2.97
N ILE A 466 6.78 26.55 1.65
CA ILE A 466 7.87 26.34 0.68
C ILE A 466 8.89 27.47 0.78
N ILE A 467 8.46 28.74 0.77
CA ILE A 467 9.37 29.89 0.89
C ILE A 467 10.16 29.82 2.21
N SER A 468 9.53 29.40 3.32
CA SER A 468 10.20 29.27 4.61
C SER A 468 11.28 28.18 4.63
N SER A 469 11.10 27.14 3.79
CA SER A 469 12.02 26.02 3.59
C SER A 469 13.11 26.28 2.55
N MET A 470 13.04 27.36 1.76
CA MET A 470 14.10 27.81 0.83
C MET A 470 15.40 28.26 1.53
N ARG A 471 15.51 28.08 2.85
CA ARG A 471 16.80 28.14 3.56
C ARG A 471 17.70 26.96 3.20
N GLU A 472 17.11 25.85 2.75
CA GLU A 472 17.81 24.69 2.23
C GLU A 472 17.99 24.83 0.71
N GLN A 473 19.24 24.71 0.22
CA GLN A 473 19.58 24.90 -1.19
C GLN A 473 18.74 24.03 -2.15
N ASN A 474 18.34 22.84 -1.69
CA ASN A 474 17.53 21.91 -2.46
C ASN A 474 16.15 22.46 -2.83
N TYR A 475 15.48 23.21 -1.94
CA TYR A 475 14.15 23.76 -2.22
C TYR A 475 14.20 24.95 -3.19
N THR A 476 15.28 25.74 -3.15
CA THR A 476 15.53 26.84 -4.09
C THR A 476 15.67 26.33 -5.53
N GLU A 477 16.39 25.22 -5.72
CA GLU A 477 16.59 24.62 -7.05
C GLU A 477 15.32 23.95 -7.60
N LEU A 478 14.45 23.43 -6.72
CA LEU A 478 13.18 22.80 -7.09
C LEU A 478 12.09 23.81 -7.47
N PHE A 479 12.05 24.98 -6.81
CA PHE A 479 11.01 26.00 -6.98
C PHE A 479 11.59 27.37 -7.42
N PRO A 480 12.19 27.47 -8.63
CA PRO A 480 12.90 28.66 -9.06
C PRO A 480 11.99 29.87 -9.30
N ARG A 481 10.72 29.69 -9.70
CA ARG A 481 9.81 30.81 -9.95
C ARG A 481 9.31 31.42 -8.64
N LEU A 482 9.01 30.57 -7.66
CA LEU A 482 8.71 31.03 -6.30
C LEU A 482 9.92 31.71 -5.68
N ASP A 483 11.13 31.21 -5.89
CA ASP A 483 12.35 31.85 -5.36
C ASP A 483 12.54 33.26 -5.94
N ASP A 484 12.34 33.44 -7.25
CA ASP A 484 12.38 34.76 -7.92
C ASP A 484 11.33 35.74 -7.36
N LYS A 485 10.14 35.25 -7.03
CA LYS A 485 9.03 36.08 -6.53
C LYS A 485 8.93 36.18 -5.01
N LYS A 486 9.76 35.46 -4.25
CA LYS A 486 9.62 35.33 -2.78
C LYS A 486 9.57 36.67 -2.05
N ALA A 487 10.40 37.62 -2.44
CA ALA A 487 10.45 38.94 -1.81
C ALA A 487 9.15 39.73 -2.04
N ASN A 488 8.63 39.71 -3.27
CA ASN A 488 7.38 40.38 -3.62
C ASN A 488 6.19 39.71 -2.92
N LEU A 489 6.16 38.38 -2.87
CA LEU A 489 5.11 37.63 -2.19
C LEU A 489 5.10 37.89 -0.68
N MET A 490 6.28 37.90 -0.04
CA MET A 490 6.40 38.21 1.39
C MET A 490 5.94 39.64 1.72
N LEU A 491 6.23 40.62 0.86
CA LEU A 491 5.70 41.98 1.01
C LEU A 491 4.19 42.05 0.77
N ALA A 492 3.67 41.29 -0.19
CA ALA A 492 2.24 41.26 -0.52
C ALA A 492 1.37 40.62 0.59
N VAL A 493 1.94 39.80 1.47
CA VAL A 493 1.24 39.30 2.68
C VAL A 493 0.81 40.47 3.58
N VAL A 494 1.56 41.57 3.58
CA VAL A 494 1.30 42.75 4.42
C VAL A 494 0.33 43.69 3.70
N THR A 495 -0.94 43.68 4.12
CA THR A 495 -2.01 44.45 3.47
C THR A 495 -2.15 45.89 3.96
N ASN A 496 -1.66 46.21 5.16
CA ASN A 496 -1.78 47.54 5.77
C ASN A 496 -0.52 48.39 5.50
N GLU A 497 -0.68 49.55 4.87
CA GLU A 497 0.41 50.49 4.56
C GLU A 497 1.18 50.94 5.81
N ASN A 498 0.51 51.17 6.95
CA ASN A 498 1.20 51.52 8.19
C ASN A 498 2.10 50.37 8.68
N THR A 499 1.65 49.12 8.50
CA THR A 499 2.45 47.93 8.85
C THR A 499 3.60 47.72 7.86
N LYS A 500 3.46 48.14 6.59
CA LYS A 500 4.58 48.16 5.65
C LYS A 500 5.64 49.16 6.10
N ASP A 501 5.26 50.35 6.52
CA ASP A 501 6.19 51.37 7.04
C ASP A 501 6.90 50.91 8.33
N ASP A 502 6.18 50.24 9.22
CA ASP A 502 6.77 49.62 10.42
C ASP A 502 7.76 48.51 10.04
N ILE A 503 7.43 47.65 9.08
CA ILE A 503 8.33 46.62 8.56
C ILE A 503 9.55 47.23 7.88
N PHE A 504 9.39 48.30 7.09
CA PHE A 504 10.49 49.05 6.51
C PHE A 504 11.40 49.63 7.59
N SER A 505 10.83 50.18 8.66
CA SER A 505 11.56 50.70 9.81
C SER A 505 12.32 49.59 10.56
N ILE A 506 11.79 48.36 10.58
CA ILE A 506 12.47 47.19 11.15
C ILE A 506 13.60 46.72 10.25
N VAL A 507 13.39 46.52 8.94
CA VAL A 507 14.43 46.02 8.02
C VAL A 507 15.55 47.01 7.75
N THR A 508 15.34 48.30 8.04
CA THR A 508 16.39 49.34 7.99
C THR A 508 17.24 49.40 9.26
N LEU A 509 16.91 48.63 10.30
CA LEU A 509 17.76 48.45 11.46
C LEU A 509 19.10 47.80 11.07
N LYS A 510 20.14 48.04 11.88
CA LYS A 510 21.43 47.39 11.69
C LYS A 510 21.30 45.88 11.94
N GLU A 511 22.16 45.08 11.31
CA GLU A 511 22.13 43.62 11.43
C GLU A 511 22.19 43.12 12.90
N SER A 512 22.94 43.82 13.76
CA SER A 512 23.00 43.55 15.20
C SER A 512 21.64 43.66 15.87
N ASP A 513 20.89 44.69 15.50
CA ASP A 513 19.63 45.08 16.14
C ASP A 513 18.51 44.18 15.62
N LEU A 514 18.54 43.85 14.32
CA LEU A 514 17.68 42.82 13.72
C LEU A 514 17.84 41.46 14.39
N LYS A 515 19.09 41.03 14.68
CA LYS A 515 19.35 39.76 15.38
C LYS A 515 18.83 39.77 16.81
N GLN A 516 18.97 40.90 17.51
CA GLN A 516 18.43 41.05 18.87
C GLN A 516 16.90 41.01 18.87
N LEU A 517 16.26 41.72 17.94
CA LEU A 517 14.81 41.71 17.77
C LEU A 517 14.30 40.30 17.42
N GLY A 518 14.99 39.61 16.49
CA GLY A 518 14.66 38.23 16.12
C GLY A 518 14.70 37.26 17.29
N LYS A 519 15.69 37.39 18.19
CA LYS A 519 15.75 36.61 19.44
C LYS A 519 14.61 36.96 20.38
N LEU A 520 14.32 38.26 20.55
CA LEU A 520 13.27 38.74 21.45
C LEU A 520 11.88 38.24 21.03
N ILE A 521 11.59 38.16 19.74
CA ILE A 521 10.31 37.67 19.19
C ILE A 521 10.14 36.15 19.41
N GLN A 522 11.23 35.39 19.52
CA GLN A 522 11.20 33.95 19.76
C GLN A 522 10.94 33.58 21.23
N GLU A 523 10.92 34.57 22.14
CA GLU A 523 10.63 34.35 23.56
C GLU A 523 9.13 34.23 23.83
N ASP A 524 8.71 33.22 24.59
CA ASP A 524 7.30 32.93 24.90
C ASP A 524 6.56 34.10 25.58
N ASN A 525 7.30 34.99 26.24
CA ASN A 525 6.79 36.13 27.00
C ASN A 525 7.01 37.49 26.31
N PHE A 526 7.28 37.52 25.00
CA PHE A 526 7.51 38.73 24.20
C PHE A 526 6.54 39.89 24.53
N THR A 527 5.23 39.60 24.57
CA THR A 527 4.18 40.59 24.87
C THR A 527 4.32 41.20 26.27
N SER A 528 4.72 40.40 27.26
CA SER A 528 4.89 40.86 28.65
C SER A 528 6.15 41.71 28.83
N ILE A 529 7.19 41.45 28.05
CA ILE A 529 8.42 42.25 28.07
C ILE A 529 8.13 43.66 27.53
N LEU A 530 7.43 43.74 26.40
CA LEU A 530 7.05 45.00 25.76
C LEU A 530 6.20 45.88 26.68
N SER A 531 5.17 45.32 27.32
CA SER A 531 4.30 46.08 28.23
C SER A 531 5.04 46.64 29.44
N THR A 532 5.97 45.87 30.02
CA THR A 532 6.79 46.30 31.15
C THR A 532 7.74 47.43 30.77
N ALA A 533 8.38 47.33 29.61
CA ALA A 533 9.28 48.36 29.11
C ALA A 533 8.54 49.70 28.86
N THR A 534 7.32 49.64 28.32
CA THR A 534 6.48 50.84 28.14
C THR A 534 6.09 51.48 29.47
N LEU A 535 5.74 50.67 30.48
CA LEU A 535 5.37 51.14 31.81
C LEU A 535 6.52 51.89 32.51
N LEU A 536 7.74 51.34 32.44
CA LEU A 536 8.93 51.94 33.06
C LEU A 536 9.29 53.31 32.44
N LEU A 537 9.16 53.44 31.11
CA LEU A 537 9.36 54.71 30.41
C LEU A 537 8.35 55.79 30.84
N GLN A 538 7.12 55.39 31.15
CA GLN A 538 6.08 56.30 31.65
C GLN A 538 6.44 56.81 33.06
N GLN A 539 6.81 55.91 33.96
CA GLN A 539 7.18 56.25 35.35
C GLN A 539 8.39 57.18 35.44
N GLN A 540 9.38 57.00 34.54
CA GLN A 540 10.55 57.86 34.51
C GLN A 540 10.18 59.32 34.15
N LYS A 541 9.26 59.51 33.21
CA LYS A 541 8.78 60.86 32.82
C LYS A 541 8.03 61.57 33.95
N GLU A 542 7.31 60.84 34.80
CA GLU A 542 6.56 61.40 35.92
C GLU A 542 7.48 61.86 37.05
N ASN A 543 8.51 61.07 37.40
CA ASN A 543 9.46 61.40 38.46
C ASN A 543 10.31 62.65 38.16
N ASP A 544 10.71 62.85 36.90
CA ASP A 544 11.50 64.02 36.50
C ASP A 544 10.70 65.33 36.59
N GLY A 545 9.37 65.27 36.42
CA GLY A 545 8.47 66.42 36.54
C GLY A 545 8.27 66.89 37.99
N ASP A 546 8.21 65.95 38.93
CA ASP A 546 7.95 66.20 40.36
C ASP A 546 9.08 66.97 41.06
N PHE A 547 10.33 66.68 40.68
CA PHE A 547 11.52 67.31 41.23
C PHE A 547 11.68 68.77 40.78
N HIS A 548 11.48 69.03 39.49
CA HIS A 548 11.65 70.37 38.91
C HIS A 548 10.72 71.41 39.55
N HIS A 549 9.48 71.04 39.82
CA HIS A 549 8.45 71.96 40.31
C HIS A 549 8.65 72.38 41.78
N LYS A 550 9.11 71.47 42.64
CA LYS A 550 9.36 71.78 44.07
C LYS A 550 10.47 72.82 44.23
N HIS A 551 11.49 72.74 43.39
CA HIS A 551 12.62 73.67 43.42
C HIS A 551 12.23 75.09 42.97
N GLU A 552 11.40 75.23 41.94
CA GLU A 552 10.92 76.52 41.45
C GLU A 552 10.02 77.24 42.49
N ILE A 553 9.16 76.51 43.19
CA ILE A 553 8.28 77.04 44.24
C ILE A 553 9.11 77.59 45.42
N GLY A 554 10.07 76.82 45.93
CA GLY A 554 10.91 77.25 47.05
C GLY A 554 11.66 78.55 46.75
N THR A 555 12.30 78.61 45.58
CA THR A 555 13.03 79.79 45.10
C THR A 555 12.12 81.03 44.99
N TYR A 556 10.89 80.84 44.56
CA TYR A 556 9.92 81.94 44.43
C TYR A 556 9.44 82.48 45.78
N ILE A 557 9.11 81.60 46.73
CA ILE A 557 8.64 81.98 48.07
C ILE A 557 9.72 82.76 48.82
N GLU A 558 10.98 82.33 48.72
CA GLU A 558 12.13 83.09 49.25
C GLU A 558 12.20 84.51 48.69
N GLY A 559 12.08 84.64 47.35
CA GLY A 559 12.12 85.92 46.66
C GLY A 559 10.99 86.88 47.09
N LEU A 560 9.78 86.36 47.25
CA LEU A 560 8.64 87.16 47.68
C LEU A 560 8.72 87.58 49.16
N ILE A 561 9.15 86.69 50.06
CA ILE A 561 9.37 87.05 51.46
C ILE A 561 10.37 88.22 51.52
N ARG A 562 11.48 88.11 50.79
CA ARG A 562 12.50 89.17 50.71
C ARG A 562 11.91 90.50 50.21
N GLN A 563 11.07 90.49 49.17
CA GLN A 563 10.47 91.71 48.62
C GLN A 563 9.45 92.39 49.55
N LYS A 564 8.64 91.62 50.26
CA LYS A 564 7.50 92.16 51.04
C LYS A 564 7.88 92.67 52.44
N LEU A 565 9.05 92.30 52.94
CA LEU A 565 9.61 92.86 54.16
C LEU A 565 10.10 94.29 53.91
N SER A 566 9.99 95.20 54.90
CA SER A 566 10.36 96.61 54.72
C SER A 566 11.84 96.77 54.33
N ASN A 567 12.19 97.83 53.60
CA ASN A 567 13.58 98.08 53.18
C ASN A 567 14.58 98.14 54.36
N GLU A 568 14.12 98.59 55.54
CA GLU A 568 14.94 98.59 56.77
C GLU A 568 15.15 97.18 57.37
N LEU A 569 14.20 96.27 57.17
CA LEU A 569 14.29 94.86 57.60
C LEU A 569 15.02 93.98 56.58
N GLN A 570 14.93 94.32 55.30
CA GLN A 570 15.55 93.56 54.20
C GLN A 570 17.07 93.44 54.33
N SER A 571 17.76 94.45 54.88
CA SER A 571 19.22 94.42 55.05
C SER A 571 19.69 93.54 56.20
N ARG A 572 18.79 93.27 57.17
CA ARG A 572 19.04 92.40 58.34
C ARG A 572 18.60 90.96 58.12
N ILE A 573 17.94 90.68 56.99
CA ILE A 573 17.37 89.38 56.68
C ILE A 573 18.16 88.71 55.56
N SER A 574 18.61 87.51 55.85
CA SER A 574 19.29 86.64 54.89
C SER A 574 18.60 85.29 54.78
N PHE A 575 18.84 84.64 53.66
CA PHE A 575 18.47 83.26 53.37
C PHE A 575 19.78 82.57 52.98
N GLU A 576 19.99 81.33 53.37
CA GLU A 576 21.19 80.60 52.97
C GLU A 576 21.26 80.49 51.44
N LYS A 577 22.40 80.88 50.86
CA LYS A 577 22.72 80.66 49.45
C LYS A 577 23.76 79.55 49.36
N ASP A 578 23.35 78.48 48.68
CA ASP A 578 24.16 77.41 48.09
C ASP A 578 24.81 76.35 49.01
N ILE A 579 24.22 75.15 48.94
CA ILE A 579 24.86 73.84 48.73
C ILE A 579 26.13 73.56 49.54
N GLU A 580 26.08 73.63 50.87
CA GLU A 580 26.93 72.79 51.72
C GLU A 580 26.35 72.70 53.14
N THR A 581 26.13 71.47 53.61
CA THR A 581 25.60 71.06 54.93
C THR A 581 24.07 70.88 55.10
N LYS A 582 23.54 69.76 54.55
CA LYS A 582 22.24 69.17 54.95
C LYS A 582 22.08 68.98 56.47
N GLU A 583 23.17 68.94 57.23
CA GLU A 583 23.13 68.78 58.69
C GLU A 583 22.63 70.01 59.46
N LYS A 584 22.86 71.25 58.96
CA LYS A 584 22.35 72.48 59.62
C LYS A 584 20.89 72.78 59.29
N GLN A 585 20.43 72.43 58.08
CA GLN A 585 19.06 72.69 57.65
C GLN A 585 18.04 71.82 58.37
N GLY A 586 18.46 70.73 59.01
CA GLY A 586 17.59 69.84 59.76
C GLY A 586 16.38 69.37 58.94
N GLY A 587 16.50 69.26 57.62
CA GLY A 587 15.42 68.79 56.73
C GLY A 587 14.40 69.83 56.27
N GLN A 588 14.65 71.13 56.46
CA GLN A 588 13.75 72.24 56.07
C GLN A 588 14.14 72.82 54.71
N ASP A 589 13.14 73.14 53.87
CA ASP A 589 13.38 73.71 52.54
C ASP A 589 13.82 75.19 52.56
N ILE A 590 13.36 76.00 53.52
CA ILE A 590 13.69 77.44 53.63
C ILE A 590 13.93 77.83 55.11
N ILE A 591 14.99 78.60 55.37
CA ILE A 591 15.28 79.19 56.70
C ILE A 591 15.48 80.70 56.54
N VAL A 592 14.70 81.47 57.30
CA VAL A 592 14.81 82.93 57.40
C VAL A 592 15.78 83.25 58.54
N PHE A 593 16.87 83.96 58.24
CA PHE A 593 17.81 84.45 59.24
C PHE A 593 17.56 85.92 59.52
N PHE A 594 17.69 86.32 60.78
CA PHE A 594 17.62 87.70 61.24
C PHE A 594 18.90 88.02 62.00
N ASP A 595 19.67 89.00 61.51
CA ASP A 595 21.01 89.36 62.02
C ASP A 595 22.00 88.18 62.13
N GLY A 596 21.87 87.19 61.23
CA GLY A 596 22.73 86.02 61.17
C GLY A 596 22.25 84.82 62.01
N ASP A 597 21.21 84.98 62.84
CA ASP A 597 20.62 83.89 63.61
C ASP A 597 19.35 83.33 62.94
N PRO A 598 19.11 81.99 63.01
CA PRO A 598 17.89 81.40 62.49
C PRO A 598 16.65 81.95 63.20
N PHE A 599 15.77 82.61 62.45
CA PHE A 599 14.59 83.28 62.98
C PHE A 599 13.29 82.53 62.68
N TYR A 600 13.14 81.98 61.48
CA TYR A 600 11.93 81.28 61.07
C TYR A 600 12.24 80.14 60.10
N PHE A 601 11.49 79.04 60.20
CA PHE A 601 11.69 77.83 59.40
C PHE A 601 10.44 77.57 58.54
N ILE A 602 10.62 77.28 57.26
CA ILE A 602 9.53 77.02 56.33
C ILE A 602 9.84 75.73 55.54
N GLU A 603 8.89 74.81 55.53
CA GLU A 603 8.94 73.56 54.78
C GLU A 603 7.99 73.61 53.58
N VAL A 604 8.43 73.23 52.38
CA VAL A 604 7.67 73.34 51.13
C VAL A 604 7.29 71.96 50.60
N LYS A 605 5.99 71.68 50.54
CA LYS A 605 5.44 70.43 49.97
C LYS A 605 4.51 70.72 48.81
N SER A 606 4.63 69.94 47.73
CA SER A 606 3.68 69.94 46.63
C SER A 606 2.88 68.64 46.59
N ARG A 607 1.61 68.75 46.17
CA ARG A 607 0.69 67.62 46.01
C ARG A 607 0.20 67.55 44.56
N TRP A 608 0.34 66.37 43.94
CA TRP A 608 0.03 66.12 42.52
C TRP A 608 -1.18 65.23 42.26
N ASP A 609 -1.57 64.43 43.24
CA ASP A 609 -2.69 63.49 43.16
C ASP A 609 -3.65 63.70 44.33
N SER A 610 -4.95 63.67 44.04
CA SER A 610 -6.04 63.80 45.00
C SER A 610 -6.16 62.61 45.94
N GLN A 611 -5.54 61.46 45.62
CA GLN A 611 -5.46 60.32 46.52
C GLN A 611 -4.35 60.46 47.59
N ASN A 612 -3.33 61.26 47.32
CA ASN A 612 -2.18 61.41 48.21
C ASN A 612 -2.38 62.54 49.22
N SER A 613 -1.93 62.35 50.46
CA SER A 613 -1.87 63.42 51.48
C SER A 613 -0.46 63.99 51.59
N ILE A 614 -0.31 65.18 52.18
CA ILE A 614 1.02 65.77 52.40
C ILE A 614 1.73 65.00 53.51
N SER A 615 2.92 64.48 53.21
CA SER A 615 3.73 63.74 54.17
C SER A 615 4.95 64.55 54.60
N MET A 616 5.18 64.64 55.91
CA MET A 616 6.37 65.22 56.53
C MET A 616 7.26 64.10 57.08
N SER A 617 8.57 64.22 56.84
CA SER A 617 9.56 63.28 57.38
C SER A 617 9.74 63.47 58.89
N LYS A 618 10.30 62.45 59.56
CA LYS A 618 10.63 62.50 60.99
C LYS A 618 11.29 63.83 61.40
N LEU A 619 12.35 64.23 60.69
CA LEU A 619 13.13 65.42 61.06
C LEU A 619 12.33 66.72 60.94
N GLN A 620 11.43 66.80 59.95
CA GLN A 620 10.53 67.93 59.74
C GLN A 620 9.49 68.04 60.87
N LEU A 621 8.95 66.90 61.32
CA LEU A 621 8.04 66.85 62.47
C LEU A 621 8.73 67.31 63.76
N HIS A 622 9.96 66.83 64.00
CA HIS A 622 10.76 67.24 65.16
C HIS A 622 10.97 68.76 65.16
N ARG A 623 11.42 69.32 64.03
CA ARG A 623 11.68 70.77 63.95
C ARG A 623 10.40 71.58 64.12
N ALA A 624 9.28 71.14 63.54
CA ALA A 624 8.00 71.80 63.71
C ALA A 624 7.58 71.88 65.18
N VAL A 625 7.78 70.81 65.96
CA VAL A 625 7.46 70.80 67.40
C VAL A 625 8.44 71.63 68.22
N GLU A 626 9.74 71.54 67.93
CA GLU A 626 10.79 72.29 68.64
C GLU A 626 10.67 73.80 68.40
N GLN A 627 10.43 74.20 67.15
CA GLN A 627 10.37 75.60 66.70
C GLN A 627 8.93 76.06 66.44
N ASN A 628 7.98 75.55 67.23
CA ASN A 628 6.54 75.69 66.98
C ASN A 628 6.06 77.12 66.67
N GLU A 629 6.53 78.10 67.45
CA GLU A 629 6.15 79.51 67.27
C GLU A 629 6.82 80.19 66.07
N ARG A 630 7.78 79.51 65.43
CA ARG A 630 8.66 80.02 64.38
C ARG A 630 8.80 79.06 63.19
N TYR A 631 7.78 78.22 62.97
CA TYR A 631 7.75 77.22 61.91
C TYR A 631 6.45 77.31 61.09
N ALA A 632 6.56 77.18 59.77
CA ALA A 632 5.41 77.06 58.88
C ALA A 632 5.57 75.91 57.87
N LEU A 633 4.48 75.18 57.63
CA LEU A 633 4.36 74.28 56.49
C LEU A 633 3.73 75.03 55.33
N CYS A 634 4.49 75.25 54.27
CA CYS A 634 4.03 75.73 52.97
C CYS A 634 3.59 74.55 52.11
N ALA A 635 2.30 74.49 51.82
CA ALA A 635 1.70 73.43 51.02
C ALA A 635 1.13 73.98 49.72
N VAL A 636 1.52 73.40 48.58
CA VAL A 636 1.00 73.75 47.25
C VAL A 636 0.20 72.59 46.69
N ASP A 637 -1.10 72.81 46.47
CA ASP A 637 -2.00 71.78 45.95
C ASP A 637 -2.25 71.94 44.44
N ILE A 638 -1.44 71.23 43.63
CA ILE A 638 -1.51 71.25 42.16
C ILE A 638 -2.77 70.53 41.64
N THR A 639 -3.37 69.64 42.44
CA THR A 639 -4.62 68.95 42.05
C THR A 639 -5.77 69.92 41.82
N ARG A 640 -5.70 71.10 42.45
CA ARG A 640 -6.70 72.18 42.31
C ARG A 640 -6.47 73.05 41.07
N TYR A 641 -5.39 72.86 40.33
CA TYR A 641 -5.13 73.61 39.11
C TYR A 641 -6.03 73.11 37.97
N SER A 642 -6.91 73.99 37.50
CA SER A 642 -7.85 73.75 36.40
C SER A 642 -7.53 74.57 35.14
N GLY A 643 -6.32 75.13 35.03
CA GLY A 643 -5.90 75.89 33.86
C GLY A 643 -5.34 75.02 32.72
N ASN A 644 -5.01 75.65 31.59
CA ASN A 644 -4.54 74.99 30.37
C ASN A 644 -3.00 74.90 30.27
N SER A 645 -2.26 75.50 31.19
CA SER A 645 -0.79 75.42 31.21
C SER A 645 -0.34 74.01 31.57
N ASN A 646 0.86 73.64 31.13
CA ASN A 646 1.48 72.38 31.55
C ASN A 646 1.59 72.38 33.09
N LYS A 647 0.90 71.45 33.76
CA LYS A 647 0.90 71.32 35.23
C LYS A 647 2.30 71.15 35.81
N TYR A 648 3.25 70.64 35.01
CA TYR A 648 4.65 70.48 35.38
C TYR A 648 5.50 71.74 35.19
N LYS A 649 4.95 72.84 34.62
CA LYS A 649 5.62 74.12 34.36
C LYS A 649 4.65 75.30 34.58
N LEU A 650 4.20 75.49 35.81
CA LEU A 650 3.30 76.59 36.16
C LEU A 650 4.07 77.88 36.44
N SER A 651 3.52 79.02 36.03
CA SER A 651 4.09 80.32 36.37
C SER A 651 3.87 80.66 37.85
N THR A 652 4.68 81.58 38.37
CA THR A 652 4.59 82.05 39.75
C THR A 652 3.23 82.65 40.13
N THR A 653 2.56 83.32 39.20
CA THR A 653 1.20 83.85 39.37
C THR A 653 0.11 82.76 39.45
N GLU A 654 0.36 81.59 38.85
CA GLU A 654 -0.57 80.45 38.87
C GLU A 654 -0.40 79.59 40.14
N ILE A 655 0.79 79.61 40.74
CA ILE A 655 1.13 78.81 41.93
C ILE A 655 0.63 79.45 43.23
N LEU A 656 0.69 80.78 43.35
CA LEU A 656 0.34 81.49 44.59
C LEU A 656 -1.09 81.18 45.11
N PRO A 657 -2.14 81.15 44.26
CA PRO A 657 -3.50 80.81 44.71
C PRO A 657 -3.65 79.36 45.20
N LEU A 658 -2.72 78.49 44.81
CA LEU A 658 -2.69 77.07 45.20
C LEU A 658 -1.90 76.84 46.49
N THR A 659 -1.28 77.87 47.05
CA THR A 659 -0.35 77.80 48.17
C THR A 659 -1.01 78.21 49.49
N LYS A 660 -0.77 77.42 50.54
CA LYS A 660 -1.23 77.67 51.91
C LYS A 660 -0.11 77.49 52.93
N PHE A 661 -0.10 78.35 53.95
CA PHE A 661 0.89 78.35 55.04
C PHE A 661 0.23 77.97 56.36
N VAL A 662 0.54 76.77 56.86
CA VAL A 662 0.10 76.32 58.19
C VAL A 662 1.14 76.75 59.21
N THR A 663 0.85 77.84 59.90
CA THR A 663 1.65 78.35 61.03
C THR A 663 1.27 77.59 62.32
N ASN A 664 2.21 77.38 63.25
CA ASN A 664 1.95 76.72 64.54
C ASN A 664 1.52 75.23 64.41
N ILE A 665 1.90 74.56 63.31
CA ILE A 665 1.57 73.15 63.08
C ILE A 665 2.22 72.22 64.13
N GLY A 666 3.32 72.65 64.74
CA GLY A 666 3.99 71.93 65.82
C GLY A 666 3.10 71.73 67.05
N GLY A 667 2.16 72.63 67.34
CA GLY A 667 1.21 72.48 68.45
C GLY A 667 0.27 71.29 68.23
N THR A 668 -0.15 71.07 66.97
CA THR A 668 -0.96 69.92 66.57
C THR A 668 -0.13 68.64 66.51
N ILE A 669 1.13 68.71 66.09
CA ILE A 669 2.03 67.55 65.99
C ILE A 669 2.54 67.11 67.37
N ARG A 670 2.74 68.05 68.32
CA ARG A 670 3.38 67.80 69.61
C ARG A 670 2.76 66.62 70.38
N PRO A 671 1.43 66.55 70.61
CA PRO A 671 0.83 65.42 71.32
C PRO A 671 1.05 64.05 70.67
N LEU A 672 1.35 64.02 69.35
CA LEU A 672 1.55 62.77 68.61
C LEU A 672 2.98 62.23 68.75
N ILE A 673 3.96 63.08 69.05
CA ILE A 673 5.38 62.70 69.04
C ILE A 673 6.13 63.07 70.33
N GLU A 674 5.54 63.83 71.25
CA GLU A 674 6.21 64.34 72.47
C GLU A 674 6.81 63.22 73.33
N ASP A 675 6.05 62.14 73.59
CA ASP A 675 6.55 60.96 74.30
C ASP A 675 7.74 60.31 73.58
N ASN A 676 7.68 60.25 72.23
CA ASN A 676 8.76 59.69 71.42
C ASN A 676 10.01 60.61 71.41
N LEU A 677 9.81 61.93 71.40
CA LEU A 677 10.90 62.92 71.51
C LEU A 677 11.62 62.82 72.86
N GLU A 678 10.91 62.53 73.95
CA GLU A 678 11.51 62.33 75.27
C GLU A 678 12.21 60.96 75.36
N ALA A 679 11.61 59.90 74.83
CA ALA A 679 12.20 58.57 74.76
C ALA A 679 13.52 58.57 73.95
N GLU A 680 13.60 59.32 72.85
CA GLU A 680 14.81 59.48 72.04
C GLU A 680 15.96 60.19 72.74
N LYS A 681 15.71 60.98 73.81
CA LYS A 681 16.78 61.56 74.63
C LYS A 681 17.42 60.55 75.57
N ASN A 682 16.72 59.44 75.86
CA ASN A 682 17.15 58.36 76.75
C ASN A 682 17.14 56.99 76.03
N GLN A 683 17.78 56.92 74.86
CA GLN A 683 17.74 55.77 73.94
C GLN A 683 18.09 54.41 74.57
N SER A 684 18.84 54.39 75.67
CA SER A 684 19.24 53.16 76.38
C SER A 684 18.23 52.65 77.42
N LYS A 685 17.17 53.42 77.72
CA LYS A 685 16.21 53.10 78.80
C LYS A 685 14.74 53.16 78.38
N ALA A 686 14.41 53.61 77.16
CA ALA A 686 13.04 53.77 76.67
C ALA A 686 12.87 53.24 75.23
N ILE A 687 11.70 52.63 74.95
CA ILE A 687 11.29 52.23 73.58
C ILE A 687 10.94 53.51 72.81
N HIS A 688 11.46 53.64 71.58
CA HIS A 688 11.21 54.77 70.70
C HIS A 688 11.11 54.33 69.23
N LEU A 689 10.45 55.14 68.40
CA LEU A 689 10.23 54.94 66.97
C LEU A 689 11.36 55.55 66.15
N ILE A 690 11.96 54.78 65.23
CA ILE A 690 13.16 55.20 64.49
C ILE A 690 12.84 55.92 63.18
N ASP A 691 11.90 55.42 62.37
CA ASP A 691 11.54 55.99 61.06
C ASP A 691 10.03 56.11 60.92
N TYR A 692 9.51 57.31 61.18
CA TYR A 692 8.08 57.61 61.11
C TYR A 692 7.84 58.89 60.32
N ARG A 693 6.63 59.00 59.77
CA ARG A 693 6.19 60.15 58.98
C ARG A 693 4.84 60.64 59.47
N GLY A 694 4.65 61.94 59.38
CA GLY A 694 3.38 62.58 59.68
C GLY A 694 2.62 62.77 58.39
N ILE A 695 1.36 62.39 58.38
CA ILE A 695 0.44 62.72 57.30
C ILE A 695 -0.34 63.94 57.77
N ILE A 696 -0.29 65.02 57.00
CA ILE A 696 -1.02 66.25 57.27
C ILE A 696 -2.32 66.22 56.44
N PRO A 697 -3.49 66.11 57.09
CA PRO A 697 -4.78 66.15 56.39
C PRO A 697 -4.99 67.48 55.66
N GLN A 698 -5.71 67.43 54.53
CA GLN A 698 -5.98 68.64 53.76
C GLN A 698 -6.79 69.67 54.56
N ASP A 699 -7.73 69.26 55.40
CA ASP A 699 -8.51 70.21 56.20
C ASP A 699 -7.62 71.10 57.08
N ILE A 700 -6.50 70.56 57.59
CA ILE A 700 -5.49 71.34 58.33
C ILE A 700 -4.77 72.33 57.39
N VAL A 701 -4.39 71.89 56.19
CA VAL A 701 -3.72 72.74 55.21
C VAL A 701 -4.62 73.86 54.68
N GLN A 702 -5.90 73.57 54.41
CA GLN A 702 -6.88 74.56 53.95
C GLN A 702 -7.15 75.65 54.99
N SER A 703 -7.09 75.30 56.27
CA SER A 703 -7.19 76.26 57.39
C SER A 703 -5.99 77.22 57.49
N GLY A 704 -4.91 76.95 56.75
CA GLY A 704 -3.72 77.77 56.71
C GLY A 704 -3.92 79.16 56.08
N ASN A 705 -2.97 80.04 56.40
CA ASN A 705 -2.89 81.40 55.89
C ASN A 705 -2.59 81.40 54.38
N ASN A 706 -3.11 82.38 53.65
CA ASN A 706 -2.58 82.69 52.33
C ASN A 706 -1.20 83.39 52.44
N PHE A 707 -0.55 83.63 51.32
CA PHE A 707 0.79 84.20 51.30
C PHE A 707 0.85 85.58 51.98
N GLU A 708 -0.09 86.48 51.68
CA GLU A 708 -0.15 87.82 52.25
C GLU A 708 -0.31 87.80 53.78
N GLN A 709 -1.24 86.98 54.28
CA GLN A 709 -1.48 86.80 55.72
C GLN A 709 -0.23 86.25 56.43
N PHE A 710 0.46 85.29 55.80
CA PHE A 710 1.69 84.73 56.35
C PHE A 710 2.81 85.78 56.45
N ILE A 711 2.97 86.63 55.43
CA ILE A 711 3.96 87.70 55.44
C ILE A 711 3.68 88.74 56.54
N GLU A 712 2.41 89.11 56.75
CA GLU A 712 2.03 90.00 57.84
C GLU A 712 2.41 89.41 59.20
N LEU A 713 2.09 88.14 59.44
CA LEU A 713 2.46 87.41 60.65
C LEU A 713 3.98 87.35 60.86
N LEU A 714 4.73 87.04 59.80
CA LEU A 714 6.20 86.99 59.85
C LEU A 714 6.77 88.38 60.19
N SER A 715 6.26 89.43 59.56
CA SER A 715 6.67 90.81 59.79
C SER A 715 6.37 91.28 61.21
N GLU A 716 5.19 90.94 61.74
CA GLU A 716 4.83 91.21 63.14
C GLU A 716 5.75 90.51 64.13
N ASN A 717 6.07 89.23 63.88
CA ASN A 717 6.96 88.45 64.74
C ASN A 717 8.36 89.04 64.78
N ILE A 718 8.90 89.46 63.62
CA ILE A 718 10.20 90.15 63.53
C ILE A 718 10.15 91.49 64.28
N ASN A 719 9.09 92.29 64.07
CA ASN A 719 8.93 93.58 64.75
C ASN A 719 8.79 93.44 66.28
N ARG A 720 8.12 92.37 66.77
CA ARG A 720 8.08 92.04 68.20
C ARG A 720 9.46 91.67 68.73
N ALA A 721 10.24 90.87 68.00
CA ALA A 721 11.59 90.52 68.39
C ALA A 721 12.50 91.76 68.53
N ILE A 722 12.43 92.68 67.56
CA ILE A 722 13.17 93.96 67.58
C ILE A 722 12.77 94.82 68.80
N LYS A 723 11.48 94.89 69.14
CA LYS A 723 11.02 95.61 70.33
C LYS A 723 11.52 94.96 71.63
N THR A 724 11.59 93.63 71.66
CA THR A 724 12.04 92.87 72.84
C THR A 724 13.56 93.01 73.06
N GLU A 725 14.37 93.06 71.99
CA GLU A 725 15.79 93.40 72.05
C GLU A 725 16.02 94.84 72.56
N LYS A 726 15.28 95.82 72.04
CA LYS A 726 15.34 97.20 72.54
C LYS A 726 14.95 97.31 74.02
N TYR A 727 14.01 96.49 74.50
CA TYR A 727 13.64 96.42 75.92
C TYR A 727 14.68 95.70 76.80
N LYS A 728 15.35 94.65 76.29
CA LYS A 728 16.47 94.00 76.99
C LYS A 728 17.67 94.95 77.13
N ILE A 729 17.98 95.73 76.10
CA ILE A 729 19.01 96.77 76.15
C ILE A 729 18.60 97.87 77.14
N LYS A 730 17.32 98.23 77.24
CA LYS A 730 16.84 99.24 78.19
C LYS A 730 16.90 98.75 79.65
N LEU A 731 16.61 97.48 79.92
CA LEU A 731 16.73 96.88 81.26
C LEU A 731 18.19 96.68 81.69
N SER A 732 19.12 96.39 80.77
CA SER A 732 20.56 96.34 81.07
C SER A 732 21.22 97.70 81.29
N PHE A 733 20.50 98.81 81.06
CA PHE A 733 20.95 100.17 81.39
C PHE A 733 20.30 100.72 82.67
N ASP A 734 19.24 100.08 83.18
CA ASP A 734 18.57 100.43 84.45
C ASP A 734 19.01 99.52 85.64
N GLU A 735 19.76 98.44 85.37
CA GLU A 735 20.57 97.72 86.35
C GLU A 735 22.06 97.96 86.04
N SER A 736 22.62 98.97 86.70
CA SER A 736 24.03 99.37 86.71
C SER A 736 25.02 98.25 86.98
#